data_AF-A0AAU9MEL2-F1
#
_entry.id   AF-A0AAU9MEL2-F1
#
_cell.length_a   1.000
_cell.length_b   1.000
_cell.length_c   1.000
_cell.angle_alpha   90.00
_cell.angle_beta   90.00
_cell.angle_gamma   90.00
#
_symmetry.space_group_name_H-M   'P 1'
#
loop_
_entity.id
_entity.type
_entity.pdbx_description
1 polymer ?
#
loop_
_entity_poly.entity_id
_entity_poly.type
_entity_poly.pdbx_seq_one_letter_code
_entity_poly.pdbx_strand_id
1 'polypeptide(L)'
;MDSLNNDINPELVRFHEGTVSDSKYIGEIGISMEILTKVDLQLAYSSEKLLNLESLLLHVLSWENDFEAMDSDDVSVEFVEKSLTVDLLFSFVDSEVKEFDGSIDLIRVDLVDTHQRLSSCKHLGELFSIVEGKLHDSEDSLKQSQEHVLEMKMKLAKLQMTSFAFNNNECFSEDFQGLDIEAKPRLQTIDKVHVLKMLEKSLSRELDLEKKLTESKQNEEDLKLKLRLTEQVAFIMEEAAEVVWGRFLEAENASVVLMGVSRDLVARHQLIQFNLNGFNHREDGFRLKLENCIKLLNTKDASIEKLNSRITQLVADNLEVSTLREKLKSLEEKVNESESNLKKANSTNESIQERVREMENMIESLKDNLYTAETRAETAEGKVAQLSDSNIELTDELGFLKGSHESSSKKMTILEKQSRELELQLQYAKASSEAGQEQQNMLYSAIWDMETLIDELKQKVSIAEIKAENAEDQCLLLTDTNSELTKEVDFLRAEVESLEASLSEANLDKVANAKDIGIKTKLIMDTVMQLATERERITKQLRSQTEKNRVLTETLKRNTTFSNQEMKVATLSEKLPQNLTKSSSECIKVEEIEVVNDPEPESSVTDSDSSVDEIEVEEPESKTKRMLVIRAIFVLLISVLAAFFVSWKPVGFDVTVG
;
A
#
# COMPACT_ATOMS: atom_id res chain seq x y z
N MET A 1 -0.78 -3.49 52.35
CA MET A 1 -0.88 -4.94 52.15
C MET A 1 -0.36 -5.23 50.75
N ASP A 2 0.35 -6.35 50.60
CA ASP A 2 0.57 -7.10 49.35
C ASP A 2 1.08 -6.25 48.16
N SER A 3 2.38 -6.13 47.87
CA SER A 3 3.52 -7.00 48.15
C SER A 3 3.40 -8.40 47.55
N LEU A 4 3.72 -8.52 46.25
CA LEU A 4 4.18 -9.76 45.64
C LEU A 4 5.49 -9.47 44.89
N ASN A 5 6.45 -10.40 44.96
CA ASN A 5 7.72 -10.28 44.26
C ASN A 5 7.51 -10.36 42.74
N ASN A 6 8.40 -9.72 41.99
CA ASN A 6 8.62 -10.04 40.59
C ASN A 6 10.07 -10.49 40.44
N ASP A 7 10.31 -11.80 40.59
CA ASP A 7 11.65 -12.37 40.46
C ASP A 7 12.17 -12.20 39.03
N ILE A 8 13.35 -11.59 38.89
CA ILE A 8 14.00 -11.41 37.60
C ILE A 8 14.54 -12.79 37.17
N ASN A 9 13.79 -13.49 36.32
CA ASN A 9 14.20 -14.79 35.79
C ASN A 9 15.53 -14.67 35.01
N PRO A 10 16.65 -15.31 35.45
CA PRO A 10 17.94 -15.19 34.79
C PRO A 10 18.06 -15.97 33.47
N GLU A 11 17.01 -16.68 33.05
CA GLU A 11 17.03 -17.62 31.93
C GLU A 11 17.07 -16.93 30.53
N LEU A 12 16.81 -15.62 30.45
CA LEU A 12 16.78 -14.88 29.18
C LEU A 12 18.17 -14.50 28.59
N VAL A 13 19.27 -15.05 29.13
CA VAL A 13 20.65 -14.68 28.78
C VAL A 13 21.47 -15.86 28.20
N ARG A 14 20.84 -16.99 27.84
CA ARG A 14 21.54 -18.16 27.23
C ARG A 14 21.21 -18.47 25.76
N PHE A 15 20.27 -17.78 25.12
CA PHE A 15 19.84 -18.07 23.74
C PHE A 15 20.71 -17.45 22.63
N HIS A 16 22.03 -17.32 22.85
CA HIS A 16 22.94 -16.80 21.82
C HIS A 16 24.30 -17.52 21.71
N GLU A 17 24.46 -18.68 22.38
CA GLU A 17 25.70 -19.47 22.30
C GLU A 17 25.48 -20.90 21.77
N GLY A 18 24.28 -21.49 21.97
CA GLY A 18 23.94 -22.82 21.45
C GLY A 18 23.67 -22.89 19.93
N THR A 19 23.18 -21.81 19.32
CA THR A 19 22.89 -21.80 17.88
C THR A 19 24.13 -21.94 17.00
N VAL A 20 25.31 -21.56 17.53
CA VAL A 20 26.59 -21.71 16.83
C VAL A 20 27.11 -23.15 16.96
N SER A 21 27.03 -23.77 18.14
CA SER A 21 27.43 -25.17 18.33
C SER A 21 26.63 -26.11 17.44
N ASP A 22 25.30 -25.95 17.45
CA ASP A 22 24.40 -26.87 16.77
C ASP A 22 24.61 -26.82 15.25
N SER A 23 24.89 -25.63 14.69
CA SER A 23 25.24 -25.48 13.27
C SER A 23 26.51 -26.25 12.87
N LYS A 24 27.51 -26.34 13.76
CA LYS A 24 28.75 -27.08 13.53
C LYS A 24 28.52 -28.59 13.58
N TYR A 25 27.73 -29.06 14.55
CA TYR A 25 27.41 -30.49 14.66
C TYR A 25 26.45 -30.99 13.56
N ILE A 26 25.52 -30.15 13.10
CA ILE A 26 24.72 -30.42 11.88
C ILE A 26 25.65 -30.56 10.66
N GLY A 27 26.69 -29.72 10.54
CA GLY A 27 27.73 -29.87 9.53
C GLY A 27 28.55 -31.17 9.67
N GLU A 28 28.91 -31.57 10.89
CA GLU A 28 29.62 -32.84 11.15
C GLU A 28 28.76 -34.08 10.82
N ILE A 29 27.44 -34.04 11.07
CA ILE A 29 26.50 -35.08 10.60
C ILE A 29 26.42 -35.09 9.08
N GLY A 30 26.30 -33.93 8.43
CA GLY A 30 26.24 -33.84 6.96
C GLY A 30 27.47 -34.44 6.26
N ILE A 31 28.67 -34.09 6.75
CA ILE A 31 29.94 -34.65 6.23
C ILE A 31 30.04 -36.15 6.52
N SER A 32 29.61 -36.61 7.71
CA SER A 32 29.59 -38.04 8.03
C SER A 32 28.65 -38.82 7.11
N MET A 33 27.47 -38.26 6.80
CA MET A 33 26.51 -38.84 5.85
C MET A 33 27.07 -38.90 4.42
N GLU A 34 27.78 -37.87 3.96
CA GLU A 34 28.43 -37.85 2.64
C GLU A 34 29.49 -38.95 2.53
N ILE A 35 30.43 -39.03 3.49
CA ILE A 35 31.45 -40.09 3.55
C ILE A 35 30.78 -41.47 3.60
N LEU A 36 29.69 -41.61 4.35
CA LEU A 36 28.96 -42.86 4.46
C LEU A 36 28.29 -43.27 3.14
N THR A 37 27.70 -42.34 2.38
CA THR A 37 27.16 -42.66 1.04
C THR A 37 28.24 -43.03 0.02
N LYS A 38 29.45 -42.48 0.16
CA LYS A 38 30.64 -42.91 -0.60
C LYS A 38 31.05 -44.33 -0.19
N VAL A 39 31.07 -44.64 1.12
CA VAL A 39 31.37 -45.99 1.64
C VAL A 39 30.33 -47.01 1.18
N ASP A 40 29.03 -46.70 1.25
CA ASP A 40 27.93 -47.53 0.73
C ASP A 40 28.18 -47.90 -0.75
N LEU A 41 28.52 -46.91 -1.58
CA LEU A 41 28.80 -47.10 -3.01
C LEU A 41 30.08 -47.94 -3.25
N GLN A 42 31.13 -47.68 -2.48
CA GLN A 42 32.37 -48.46 -2.55
C GLN A 42 32.15 -49.91 -2.11
N LEU A 43 31.33 -50.16 -1.08
CA LEU A 43 30.97 -51.50 -0.62
C LEU A 43 30.08 -52.24 -1.63
N ALA A 44 29.13 -51.55 -2.27
CA ALA A 44 28.30 -52.14 -3.32
C ALA A 44 29.14 -52.57 -4.54
N TYR A 45 30.00 -51.67 -5.05
CA TYR A 45 30.96 -51.99 -6.11
C TYR A 45 31.92 -53.11 -5.70
N SER A 46 32.38 -53.11 -4.44
CA SER A 46 33.24 -54.16 -3.89
C SER A 46 32.53 -55.51 -3.86
N SER A 47 31.25 -55.56 -3.47
CA SER A 47 30.46 -56.79 -3.48
C SER A 47 30.31 -57.37 -4.90
N GLU A 48 30.00 -56.52 -5.89
CA GLU A 48 29.93 -56.94 -7.30
C GLU A 48 31.29 -57.41 -7.85
N LYS A 49 32.37 -56.63 -7.61
CA LYS A 49 33.74 -56.99 -8.00
C LYS A 49 34.15 -58.34 -7.38
N LEU A 50 33.82 -58.57 -6.11
CA LEU A 50 34.12 -59.82 -5.42
C LEU A 50 33.33 -61.01 -6.00
N LEU A 51 32.03 -60.87 -6.25
CA LEU A 51 31.22 -61.93 -6.85
C LEU A 51 31.73 -62.32 -8.26
N ASN A 52 32.17 -61.34 -9.04
CA ASN A 52 32.79 -61.58 -10.35
C ASN A 52 34.13 -62.35 -10.22
N LEU A 53 34.96 -62.00 -9.23
CA LEU A 53 36.22 -62.70 -8.96
C LEU A 53 36.00 -64.08 -8.34
N GLU A 54 34.95 -64.29 -7.55
CA GLU A 54 34.55 -65.62 -7.08
C GLU A 54 34.09 -66.51 -8.24
N SER A 55 33.30 -65.97 -9.18
CA SER A 55 32.91 -66.69 -10.40
C SER A 55 34.14 -67.10 -11.24
N LEU A 56 35.15 -66.24 -11.35
CA LEU A 56 36.41 -66.55 -12.03
C LEU A 56 37.23 -67.59 -11.26
N LEU A 57 37.33 -67.48 -9.94
CA LEU A 57 38.00 -68.45 -9.07
C LEU A 57 37.34 -69.83 -9.12
N LEU A 58 35.99 -69.88 -9.18
CA LEU A 58 35.23 -71.11 -9.37
C LEU A 58 35.51 -71.74 -10.74
N HIS A 59 35.73 -70.94 -11.78
CA HIS A 59 36.12 -71.44 -13.10
C HIS A 59 37.55 -72.02 -13.11
N VAL A 60 38.51 -71.32 -12.48
CA VAL A 60 39.88 -71.82 -12.31
C VAL A 60 39.89 -73.13 -11.49
N LEU A 61 39.11 -73.20 -10.40
CA LEU A 61 38.90 -74.42 -9.63
C LEU A 61 38.27 -75.55 -10.47
N SER A 62 37.36 -75.25 -11.40
CA SER A 62 36.80 -76.28 -12.29
C SER A 62 37.87 -76.90 -13.19
N TRP A 63 38.77 -76.07 -13.74
CA TRP A 63 39.88 -76.57 -14.57
C TRP A 63 40.92 -77.37 -13.77
N GLU A 64 41.21 -77.01 -12.51
CA GLU A 64 42.06 -77.81 -11.61
C GLU A 64 41.55 -79.26 -11.48
N ASN A 65 40.23 -79.46 -11.34
CA ASN A 65 39.63 -80.79 -11.24
C ASN A 65 39.69 -81.55 -12.58
N ASP A 66 39.61 -80.86 -13.71
CA ASP A 66 39.82 -81.46 -15.04
C ASP A 66 41.29 -81.88 -15.26
N PHE A 67 42.26 -81.17 -14.68
CA PHE A 67 43.67 -81.55 -14.71
C PHE A 67 44.02 -82.72 -13.78
N GLU A 68 43.41 -82.81 -12.59
CA GLU A 68 43.57 -83.97 -11.67
C GLU A 68 42.99 -85.27 -12.27
N ALA A 69 42.17 -85.16 -13.32
CA ALA A 69 41.57 -86.29 -14.05
C ALA A 69 42.35 -86.76 -15.30
N MET A 70 43.50 -86.15 -15.63
CA MET A 70 44.32 -86.51 -16.80
C MET A 70 45.51 -87.40 -16.43
N ASP A 71 45.73 -88.49 -17.17
CA ASP A 71 46.91 -89.36 -17.02
C ASP A 71 48.21 -88.60 -17.38
N SER A 72 49.27 -88.82 -16.63
CA SER A 72 50.51 -88.00 -16.62
C SER A 72 51.39 -88.06 -17.87
N ASP A 73 51.07 -88.93 -18.84
CA ASP A 73 52.04 -89.43 -19.81
C ASP A 73 51.97 -88.75 -21.20
N ASP A 74 51.03 -87.83 -21.45
CA ASP A 74 50.85 -87.17 -22.76
C ASP A 74 50.79 -85.63 -22.66
N VAL A 75 51.96 -85.01 -22.47
CA VAL A 75 52.13 -83.54 -22.36
C VAL A 75 51.96 -82.88 -23.74
N SER A 76 50.71 -82.65 -24.13
CA SER A 76 50.35 -81.94 -25.36
C SER A 76 50.62 -80.43 -25.27
N VAL A 77 50.76 -79.76 -26.43
CA VAL A 77 50.88 -78.30 -26.49
C VAL A 77 49.65 -77.60 -25.90
N GLU A 78 48.46 -78.19 -26.08
CA GLU A 78 47.20 -77.67 -25.53
C GLU A 78 47.14 -77.78 -23.99
N PHE A 79 47.79 -78.79 -23.40
CA PHE A 79 47.97 -78.89 -21.94
C PHE A 79 48.85 -77.75 -21.42
N VAL A 80 49.99 -77.50 -22.08
CA VAL A 80 50.91 -76.41 -21.68
C VAL A 80 50.25 -75.03 -21.82
N GLU A 81 49.52 -74.78 -22.91
CA GLU A 81 48.80 -73.52 -23.13
C GLU A 81 47.71 -73.29 -22.06
N LYS A 82 46.92 -74.31 -21.72
CA LYS A 82 45.91 -74.23 -20.65
C LYS A 82 46.54 -74.09 -19.26
N SER A 83 47.65 -74.76 -18.97
CA SER A 83 48.37 -74.63 -17.69
C SER A 83 48.88 -73.20 -17.48
N LEU A 84 49.52 -72.61 -18.50
CA LEU A 84 49.97 -71.21 -18.45
C LEU A 84 48.78 -70.23 -18.35
N THR A 85 47.62 -70.58 -18.91
CA THR A 85 46.38 -69.81 -18.75
C THR A 85 45.84 -69.90 -17.32
N VAL A 86 45.89 -71.07 -16.67
CA VAL A 86 45.55 -71.22 -15.24
C VAL A 86 46.48 -70.39 -14.36
N ASP A 87 47.79 -70.47 -14.54
CA ASP A 87 48.75 -69.71 -13.74
C ASP A 87 48.58 -68.19 -13.90
N LEU A 88 48.25 -67.73 -15.12
CA LEU A 88 47.95 -66.32 -15.38
C LEU A 88 46.63 -65.87 -14.73
N LEU A 89 45.57 -66.67 -14.82
CA LEU A 89 44.29 -66.36 -14.18
C LEU A 89 44.38 -66.43 -12.64
N PHE A 90 45.13 -67.39 -12.10
CA PHE A 90 45.41 -67.50 -10.67
C PHE A 90 46.18 -66.28 -10.15
N SER A 91 47.27 -65.89 -10.82
CA SER A 91 48.07 -64.73 -10.41
C SER A 91 47.31 -63.39 -10.58
N PHE A 92 46.40 -63.30 -11.55
CA PHE A 92 45.46 -62.20 -11.66
C PHE A 92 44.49 -62.16 -10.47
N VAL A 93 43.78 -63.24 -10.16
CA VAL A 93 42.84 -63.30 -9.01
C VAL A 93 43.56 -63.07 -7.67
N ASP A 94 44.76 -63.61 -7.48
CA ASP A 94 45.60 -63.38 -6.30
C ASP A 94 46.01 -61.90 -6.14
N SER A 95 46.38 -61.23 -7.23
CA SER A 95 46.67 -59.79 -7.22
C SER A 95 45.42 -58.97 -6.90
N GLU A 96 44.30 -59.29 -7.54
CA GLU A 96 43.05 -58.53 -7.40
C GLU A 96 42.46 -58.65 -5.98
N VAL A 97 42.49 -59.86 -5.40
CA VAL A 97 42.06 -60.12 -4.01
C VAL A 97 42.97 -59.40 -2.99
N LYS A 98 44.24 -59.11 -3.33
CA LYS A 98 45.15 -58.32 -2.49
C LYS A 98 44.91 -56.81 -2.60
N GLU A 99 44.61 -56.29 -3.80
CA GLU A 99 44.18 -54.90 -3.97
C GLU A 99 42.86 -54.64 -3.22
N PHE A 100 41.94 -55.59 -3.29
CA PHE A 100 40.65 -55.55 -2.61
C PHE A 100 40.80 -55.54 -1.07
N ASP A 101 41.73 -56.31 -0.52
CA ASP A 101 42.06 -56.32 0.92
C ASP A 101 42.52 -54.93 1.40
N GLY A 102 43.41 -54.28 0.63
CA GLY A 102 43.84 -52.90 0.90
C GLY A 102 42.71 -51.87 0.73
N SER A 103 41.73 -52.15 -0.14
CA SER A 103 40.54 -51.34 -0.32
C SER A 103 39.58 -51.45 0.87
N ILE A 104 39.41 -52.66 1.43
CA ILE A 104 38.69 -52.90 2.70
C ILE A 104 39.36 -52.16 3.86
N ASP A 105 40.69 -52.20 3.97
CA ASP A 105 41.40 -51.50 5.03
C ASP A 105 41.24 -49.97 4.92
N LEU A 106 41.20 -49.41 3.70
CA LEU A 106 40.88 -47.99 3.48
C LEU A 106 39.45 -47.64 3.88
N ILE A 107 38.45 -48.45 3.48
CA ILE A 107 37.05 -48.25 3.87
C ILE A 107 36.90 -48.33 5.39
N ARG A 108 37.63 -49.24 6.07
CA ARG A 108 37.64 -49.32 7.54
C ARG A 108 38.16 -48.04 8.20
N VAL A 109 39.13 -47.35 7.60
CA VAL A 109 39.64 -46.05 8.12
C VAL A 109 38.59 -44.96 8.00
N ASP A 110 37.95 -44.81 6.84
CA ASP A 110 36.85 -43.83 6.64
C ASP A 110 35.66 -44.12 7.59
N LEU A 111 35.38 -45.39 7.86
CA LEU A 111 34.30 -45.82 8.77
C LEU A 111 34.63 -45.56 10.25
N VAL A 112 35.89 -45.73 10.67
CA VAL A 112 36.34 -45.39 12.04
C VAL A 112 36.38 -43.88 12.27
N ASP A 113 36.78 -43.08 11.27
CA ASP A 113 36.74 -41.62 11.35
C ASP A 113 35.30 -41.09 11.40
N THR A 114 34.39 -41.62 10.57
CA THR A 114 32.96 -41.26 10.66
C THR A 114 32.32 -41.69 11.98
N HIS A 115 32.61 -42.89 12.51
CA HIS A 115 32.19 -43.28 13.85
C HIS A 115 32.74 -42.31 14.93
N GLN A 116 34.01 -41.91 14.84
CA GLN A 116 34.62 -40.96 15.77
C GLN A 116 33.94 -39.57 15.69
N ARG A 117 33.67 -39.06 14.49
CA ARG A 117 32.94 -37.79 14.27
C ARG A 117 31.51 -37.86 14.79
N LEU A 118 30.76 -38.90 14.42
CA LEU A 118 29.37 -39.09 14.85
C LEU A 118 29.26 -39.16 16.38
N SER A 119 30.28 -39.69 17.08
CA SER A 119 30.32 -39.72 18.54
C SER A 119 30.29 -38.34 19.23
N SER A 120 30.62 -37.24 18.53
CA SER A 120 30.46 -35.86 19.01
C SER A 120 28.99 -35.39 18.99
N CYS A 121 28.20 -35.93 18.07
CA CYS A 121 26.91 -35.41 17.63
C CYS A 121 25.70 -35.99 18.39
N LYS A 122 25.91 -36.74 19.48
CA LYS A 122 24.88 -37.49 20.23
C LYS A 122 23.69 -36.66 20.75
N HIS A 123 23.79 -35.34 20.76
CA HIS A 123 22.73 -34.41 21.18
C HIS A 123 21.71 -34.11 20.07
N LEU A 124 21.99 -34.45 18.80
CA LEU A 124 21.13 -34.20 17.64
C LEU A 124 19.99 -35.22 17.43
N GLY A 125 19.82 -36.16 18.37
CA GLY A 125 18.63 -37.01 18.47
C GLY A 125 18.31 -37.83 17.22
N GLU A 126 17.21 -37.49 16.55
CA GLU A 126 16.69 -38.19 15.37
C GLU A 126 17.68 -38.19 14.20
N LEU A 127 18.33 -37.05 13.91
CA LEU A 127 19.35 -36.94 12.86
C LEU A 127 20.59 -37.79 13.17
N PHE A 128 20.99 -37.83 14.44
CA PHE A 128 22.07 -38.70 14.90
C PHE A 128 21.69 -40.18 14.72
N SER A 129 20.47 -40.57 15.13
CA SER A 129 20.00 -41.96 15.06
C SER A 129 19.85 -42.48 13.63
N ILE A 130 19.48 -41.62 12.67
CA ILE A 130 19.40 -41.98 11.24
C ILE A 130 20.79 -42.30 10.67
N VAL A 131 21.80 -41.50 11.00
CA VAL A 131 23.18 -41.73 10.53
C VAL A 131 23.88 -42.84 11.31
N GLU A 132 23.58 -43.02 12.60
CA GLU A 132 24.06 -44.16 13.42
C GLU A 132 23.51 -45.49 12.91
N GLY A 133 22.23 -45.55 12.51
CA GLY A 133 21.64 -46.74 11.87
C GLY A 133 22.36 -47.11 10.58
N LYS A 134 22.50 -46.15 9.65
CA LYS A 134 23.22 -46.37 8.38
C LYS A 134 24.70 -46.73 8.59
N LEU A 135 25.35 -46.16 9.61
CA LEU A 135 26.74 -46.47 9.96
C LEU A 135 26.87 -47.95 10.30
N HIS A 136 25.92 -48.49 11.06
CA HIS A 136 25.88 -49.90 11.42
C HIS A 136 25.55 -50.82 10.22
N ASP A 137 24.63 -50.41 9.33
CA ASP A 137 24.36 -51.11 8.07
C ASP A 137 25.64 -51.23 7.21
N SER A 138 26.47 -50.18 7.17
CA SER A 138 27.77 -50.16 6.49
C SER A 138 28.84 -50.99 7.21
N GLU A 139 28.87 -51.02 8.55
CA GLU A 139 29.77 -51.86 9.35
C GLU A 139 29.52 -53.36 9.10
N ASP A 140 28.26 -53.81 9.12
CA ASP A 140 27.91 -55.20 8.83
C ASP A 140 28.16 -55.56 7.35
N SER A 141 27.93 -54.62 6.42
CA SER A 141 28.25 -54.80 5.00
C SER A 141 29.76 -54.92 4.74
N LEU A 142 30.58 -54.07 5.38
CA LEU A 142 32.05 -54.17 5.35
C LEU A 142 32.52 -55.51 5.91
N LYS A 143 31.97 -55.92 7.05
CA LYS A 143 32.28 -57.20 7.70
C LYS A 143 31.91 -58.40 6.84
N GLN A 144 30.76 -58.38 6.16
CA GLN A 144 30.41 -59.41 5.18
C GLN A 144 31.43 -59.46 4.03
N SER A 145 31.81 -58.31 3.45
CA SER A 145 32.81 -58.28 2.38
C SER A 145 34.17 -58.84 2.84
N GLN A 146 34.57 -58.57 4.08
CA GLN A 146 35.80 -59.10 4.68
C GLN A 146 35.74 -60.62 4.89
N GLU A 147 34.59 -61.17 5.31
CA GLU A 147 34.38 -62.62 5.45
C GLU A 147 34.46 -63.34 4.09
N HIS A 148 33.83 -62.78 3.06
CA HIS A 148 33.93 -63.28 1.68
C HIS A 148 35.37 -63.24 1.14
N VAL A 149 36.15 -62.19 1.42
CA VAL A 149 37.58 -62.10 1.06
C VAL A 149 38.39 -63.20 1.74
N LEU A 150 38.12 -63.49 3.02
CA LEU A 150 38.81 -64.55 3.75
C LEU A 150 38.46 -65.93 3.18
N GLU A 151 37.21 -66.17 2.78
CA GLU A 151 36.83 -67.41 2.10
C GLU A 151 37.51 -67.55 0.72
N MET A 152 37.56 -66.48 -0.07
CA MET A 152 38.29 -66.47 -1.35
C MET A 152 39.79 -66.72 -1.15
N LYS A 153 40.44 -66.07 -0.18
CA LYS A 153 41.84 -66.33 0.17
C LYS A 153 42.06 -67.78 0.61
N MET A 154 41.10 -68.40 1.31
CA MET A 154 41.17 -69.80 1.70
C MET A 154 41.04 -70.76 0.49
N LYS A 155 40.11 -70.47 -0.43
CA LYS A 155 39.95 -71.18 -1.72
C LYS A 155 41.23 -71.07 -2.57
N LEU A 156 41.80 -69.88 -2.65
CA LEU A 156 43.02 -69.55 -3.41
C LEU A 156 44.27 -70.21 -2.82
N ALA A 157 44.45 -70.17 -1.50
CA ALA A 157 45.56 -70.84 -0.81
C ALA A 157 45.47 -72.37 -0.91
N LYS A 158 44.26 -72.94 -1.00
CA LYS A 158 44.07 -74.36 -1.30
C LYS A 158 44.60 -74.72 -2.70
N LEU A 159 44.23 -73.94 -3.72
CA LEU A 159 44.68 -74.11 -5.11
C LEU A 159 46.21 -73.96 -5.24
N GLN A 160 46.81 -73.03 -4.49
CA GLN A 160 48.26 -72.86 -4.47
C GLN A 160 48.98 -74.12 -3.92
N MET A 161 48.44 -74.74 -2.87
CA MET A 161 49.00 -75.96 -2.27
C MET A 161 48.86 -77.21 -3.15
N THR A 162 47.95 -77.20 -4.12
CA THR A 162 47.71 -78.29 -5.09
C THR A 162 48.53 -78.09 -6.36
N SER A 163 48.59 -76.86 -6.91
CA SER A 163 49.49 -76.51 -8.04
C SER A 163 50.96 -76.83 -7.76
N PHE A 164 51.47 -76.54 -6.55
CA PHE A 164 52.86 -76.87 -6.16
C PHE A 164 53.20 -78.37 -6.17
N ALA A 165 52.22 -79.28 -6.27
CA ALA A 165 52.48 -80.72 -6.39
C ALA A 165 52.95 -81.13 -7.81
N PHE A 166 52.56 -80.38 -8.85
CA PHE A 166 52.82 -80.75 -10.26
C PHE A 166 54.20 -80.29 -10.78
N ASN A 167 54.73 -79.17 -10.29
CA ASN A 167 55.84 -78.44 -10.95
C ASN A 167 57.26 -79.03 -10.70
N ASN A 168 57.39 -80.34 -10.51
CA ASN A 168 58.65 -81.04 -10.23
C ASN A 168 59.03 -82.07 -11.31
N ASN A 169 59.35 -81.63 -12.54
CA ASN A 169 60.15 -82.38 -13.52
C ASN A 169 60.80 -81.45 -14.56
N GLU A 170 61.93 -81.87 -15.15
CA GLU A 170 62.85 -81.01 -15.93
C GLU A 170 62.84 -81.24 -17.46
N CYS A 171 63.75 -80.52 -18.15
CA CYS A 171 64.33 -80.80 -19.49
C CYS A 171 63.53 -80.32 -20.74
N PHE A 172 64.11 -80.13 -21.94
CA PHE A 172 65.44 -80.51 -22.50
C PHE A 172 66.12 -79.36 -23.29
N SER A 173 67.39 -79.54 -23.68
CA SER A 173 68.11 -78.73 -24.68
C SER A 173 69.24 -79.55 -25.34
N GLU A 174 69.32 -79.64 -26.68
CA GLU A 174 70.50 -80.19 -27.39
C GLU A 174 70.60 -79.74 -28.87
N ASP A 175 71.83 -79.72 -29.41
CA ASP A 175 72.20 -79.18 -30.74
C ASP A 175 72.22 -80.24 -31.88
N PHE A 176 72.28 -79.77 -33.14
CA PHE A 176 72.51 -80.62 -34.33
C PHE A 176 73.62 -80.07 -35.25
N GLN A 177 74.53 -80.93 -35.73
CA GLN A 177 75.63 -80.55 -36.63
C GLN A 177 76.12 -81.71 -37.54
N GLY A 178 76.50 -81.40 -38.79
CA GLY A 178 77.02 -82.34 -39.82
C GLY A 178 76.08 -82.48 -41.02
N LEU A 179 76.54 -82.67 -42.27
CA LEU A 179 77.84 -83.12 -42.80
C LEU A 179 78.08 -82.55 -44.22
N ASP A 180 79.33 -82.43 -44.67
CA ASP A 180 79.73 -82.06 -46.05
C ASP A 180 80.63 -83.14 -46.70
N ILE A 181 80.42 -83.42 -48.00
CA ILE A 181 81.32 -84.22 -48.86
C ILE A 181 81.27 -83.68 -50.31
N GLU A 182 82.37 -83.10 -50.77
CA GLU A 182 82.53 -82.52 -52.11
C GLU A 182 82.81 -83.58 -53.21
N ALA A 183 82.18 -83.43 -54.38
CA ALA A 183 82.60 -84.10 -55.63
C ALA A 183 82.82 -83.09 -56.78
N LYS A 184 83.99 -83.14 -57.42
CA LYS A 184 84.55 -82.09 -58.30
C LYS A 184 84.30 -82.33 -59.82
N PRO A 185 84.55 -81.36 -60.73
CA PRO A 185 83.46 -80.86 -61.59
C PRO A 185 83.71 -80.97 -63.11
N ARG A 186 82.64 -81.02 -63.93
CA ARG A 186 82.71 -80.70 -65.38
C ARG A 186 81.38 -80.45 -66.14
N LEU A 187 80.36 -79.88 -65.50
CA LEU A 187 79.15 -79.40 -66.20
C LEU A 187 78.58 -78.14 -65.50
N GLN A 188 79.38 -77.06 -65.45
CA GLN A 188 79.19 -76.01 -64.44
C GLN A 188 79.74 -74.62 -64.88
N THR A 189 79.30 -74.12 -66.03
CA THR A 189 79.63 -72.75 -66.49
C THR A 189 78.42 -72.00 -67.02
N ILE A 190 77.68 -72.56 -67.97
CA ILE A 190 76.44 -71.95 -68.49
C ILE A 190 75.38 -71.91 -67.38
N ASP A 191 75.23 -73.00 -66.62
CA ASP A 191 74.31 -73.07 -65.48
C ASP A 191 74.75 -72.14 -64.34
N LYS A 192 76.07 -71.98 -64.10
CA LYS A 192 76.56 -71.01 -63.11
C LYS A 192 76.22 -69.58 -63.49
N VAL A 193 76.31 -69.20 -64.77
CA VAL A 193 75.91 -67.86 -65.23
C VAL A 193 74.39 -67.66 -65.10
N HIS A 194 73.57 -68.67 -65.39
CA HIS A 194 72.12 -68.58 -65.19
C HIS A 194 71.75 -68.51 -63.70
N VAL A 195 72.36 -69.33 -62.84
CA VAL A 195 72.18 -69.28 -61.38
C VAL A 195 72.61 -67.92 -60.82
N LEU A 196 73.78 -67.40 -61.19
CA LEU A 196 74.24 -66.07 -60.77
C LEU A 196 73.27 -64.96 -61.20
N LYS A 197 72.74 -65.01 -62.44
CA LYS A 197 71.76 -64.04 -62.92
C LYS A 197 70.38 -64.17 -62.25
N MET A 198 69.99 -65.39 -61.85
CA MET A 198 68.79 -65.58 -61.03
C MET A 198 68.98 -65.10 -59.59
N LEU A 199 70.17 -65.29 -59.00
CA LEU A 199 70.54 -64.77 -57.69
C LEU A 199 70.59 -63.24 -57.69
N GLU A 200 71.22 -62.62 -58.70
CA GLU A 200 71.21 -61.16 -58.92
C GLU A 200 69.79 -60.61 -59.02
N LYS A 201 68.90 -61.28 -59.79
CA LYS A 201 67.47 -60.94 -59.86
C LYS A 201 66.70 -61.27 -58.57
N SER A 202 67.21 -62.15 -57.70
CA SER A 202 66.62 -62.41 -56.38
C SER A 202 67.00 -61.29 -55.42
N LEU A 203 68.30 -61.03 -55.25
CA LEU A 203 68.85 -59.93 -54.45
C LEU A 203 68.25 -58.57 -54.83
N SER A 204 68.06 -58.30 -56.12
CA SER A 204 67.40 -57.07 -56.59
C SER A 204 65.93 -56.94 -56.18
N ARG A 205 65.21 -58.05 -55.98
CA ARG A 205 63.83 -58.08 -55.45
C ARG A 205 63.83 -58.05 -53.93
N GLU A 206 64.81 -58.69 -53.31
CA GLU A 206 65.00 -58.72 -51.86
C GLU A 206 65.31 -57.32 -51.30
N LEU A 207 66.18 -56.55 -51.97
CA LEU A 207 66.44 -55.14 -51.65
C LEU A 207 65.23 -54.22 -51.90
N ASP A 208 64.39 -54.51 -52.91
CA ASP A 208 63.13 -53.78 -53.15
C ASP A 208 62.07 -54.11 -52.07
N LEU A 209 62.02 -55.35 -51.60
CA LEU A 209 61.19 -55.78 -50.47
C LEU A 209 61.69 -55.21 -49.14
N GLU A 210 63.00 -55.18 -48.89
CA GLU A 210 63.61 -54.54 -47.72
C GLU A 210 63.30 -53.04 -47.69
N LYS A 211 63.46 -52.35 -48.84
CA LYS A 211 63.06 -50.95 -48.97
C LYS A 211 61.57 -50.76 -48.63
N LYS A 212 60.68 -51.56 -49.21
CA LYS A 212 59.24 -51.51 -48.91
C LYS A 212 58.92 -51.83 -47.46
N LEU A 213 59.68 -52.72 -46.81
CA LEU A 213 59.54 -53.03 -45.39
C LEU A 213 59.94 -51.81 -44.52
N THR A 214 61.03 -51.11 -44.87
CA THR A 214 61.40 -49.86 -44.17
C THR A 214 60.39 -48.73 -44.40
N GLU A 215 59.85 -48.57 -45.61
CA GLU A 215 58.79 -47.61 -45.92
C GLU A 215 57.48 -47.95 -45.17
N SER A 216 57.10 -49.23 -45.12
CA SER A 216 55.95 -49.71 -44.36
C SER A 216 56.11 -49.46 -42.86
N LYS A 217 57.30 -49.73 -42.29
CA LYS A 217 57.60 -49.47 -40.88
C LYS A 217 57.57 -47.98 -40.55
N GLN A 218 58.05 -47.11 -41.45
CA GLN A 218 57.97 -45.67 -41.27
C GLN A 218 56.51 -45.15 -41.29
N ASN A 219 55.66 -45.75 -42.13
CA ASN A 219 54.22 -45.46 -42.14
C ASN A 219 53.51 -45.99 -40.88
N GLU A 220 53.93 -47.14 -40.34
CA GLU A 220 53.41 -47.69 -39.09
C GLU A 220 53.66 -46.75 -37.90
N GLU A 221 54.86 -46.18 -37.78
CA GLU A 221 55.18 -45.20 -36.72
C GLU A 221 54.47 -43.85 -36.90
N ASP A 222 54.27 -43.39 -38.13
CA ASP A 222 53.44 -42.20 -38.43
C ASP A 222 51.96 -42.44 -38.07
N LEU A 223 51.42 -43.63 -38.34
CA LEU A 223 50.07 -44.03 -37.91
C LEU A 223 49.95 -44.14 -36.39
N LYS A 224 50.94 -44.70 -35.69
CA LYS A 224 50.98 -44.72 -34.21
C LYS A 224 50.98 -43.30 -33.61
N LEU A 225 51.73 -42.37 -34.22
CA LEU A 225 51.75 -40.97 -33.77
C LEU A 225 50.40 -40.28 -33.99
N LYS A 226 49.77 -40.49 -35.16
CA LYS A 226 48.44 -39.96 -35.48
C LYS A 226 47.34 -40.55 -34.60
N LEU A 227 47.42 -41.84 -34.28
CA LEU A 227 46.50 -42.52 -33.37
C LEU A 227 46.57 -41.86 -31.98
N ARG A 228 47.76 -41.75 -31.37
CA ARG A 228 47.95 -41.09 -30.06
C ARG A 228 47.47 -39.64 -30.03
N LEU A 229 47.69 -38.89 -31.11
CA LEU A 229 47.18 -37.52 -31.22
C LEU A 229 45.64 -37.49 -31.26
N THR A 230 45.03 -38.45 -31.96
CA THR A 230 43.57 -38.57 -32.07
C THR A 230 42.95 -39.02 -30.75
N GLU A 231 43.58 -39.97 -30.05
CA GLU A 231 43.21 -40.42 -28.69
C GLU A 231 43.27 -39.24 -27.69
N GLN A 232 44.35 -38.45 -27.71
CA GLN A 232 44.47 -37.26 -26.85
C GLN A 232 43.41 -36.18 -27.17
N VAL A 233 43.10 -35.96 -28.46
CA VAL A 233 42.03 -35.03 -28.84
C VAL A 233 40.66 -35.55 -28.43
N ALA A 234 40.40 -36.85 -28.56
CA ALA A 234 39.16 -37.49 -28.10
C ALA A 234 38.98 -37.33 -26.58
N PHE A 235 40.01 -37.64 -25.79
CA PHE A 235 40.00 -37.47 -24.33
C PHE A 235 39.68 -36.02 -23.90
N ILE A 236 40.35 -35.03 -24.51
CA ILE A 236 40.11 -33.61 -24.21
C ILE A 236 38.69 -33.18 -24.65
N MET A 237 38.15 -33.75 -25.73
CA MET A 237 36.78 -33.50 -26.16
C MET A 237 35.74 -34.18 -25.26
N GLU A 238 36.06 -35.32 -24.66
CA GLU A 238 35.23 -36.05 -23.70
C GLU A 238 35.14 -35.28 -22.36
N GLU A 239 36.28 -34.89 -21.78
CA GLU A 239 36.36 -34.03 -20.59
C GLU A 239 35.62 -32.70 -20.81
N ALA A 240 35.81 -32.06 -21.97
CA ALA A 240 35.09 -30.83 -22.31
C ALA A 240 33.58 -31.05 -22.50
N ALA A 241 33.15 -32.20 -23.01
CA ALA A 241 31.74 -32.54 -23.16
C ALA A 241 31.09 -32.79 -21.78
N GLU A 242 31.74 -33.54 -20.89
CA GLU A 242 31.25 -33.80 -19.53
C GLU A 242 31.02 -32.47 -18.77
N VAL A 243 31.99 -31.56 -18.79
CA VAL A 243 31.87 -30.24 -18.13
C VAL A 243 30.74 -29.40 -18.72
N VAL A 244 30.49 -29.48 -20.04
CA VAL A 244 29.40 -28.75 -20.70
C VAL A 244 28.03 -29.36 -20.38
N TRP A 245 27.91 -30.70 -20.42
CA TRP A 245 26.66 -31.39 -20.08
C TRP A 245 26.30 -31.29 -18.60
N GLY A 246 27.27 -31.39 -17.70
CA GLY A 246 27.06 -31.18 -16.26
C GLY A 246 26.49 -29.78 -15.97
N ARG A 247 27.07 -28.73 -16.55
CA ARG A 247 26.57 -27.35 -16.43
C ARG A 247 25.21 -27.13 -17.09
N PHE A 248 24.92 -27.83 -18.19
CA PHE A 248 23.61 -27.79 -18.82
C PHE A 248 22.53 -28.38 -17.91
N LEU A 249 22.78 -29.56 -17.33
CA LEU A 249 21.86 -30.23 -16.41
C LEU A 249 21.69 -29.47 -15.08
N GLU A 250 22.76 -28.85 -14.56
CA GLU A 250 22.70 -27.94 -13.42
C GLU A 250 21.79 -26.74 -13.70
N ALA A 251 21.95 -26.10 -14.87
CA ALA A 251 21.12 -24.96 -15.28
C ALA A 251 19.66 -25.36 -15.54
N GLU A 252 19.42 -26.53 -16.13
CA GLU A 252 18.07 -27.07 -16.34
C GLU A 252 17.37 -27.34 -15.00
N ASN A 253 18.04 -28.02 -14.06
CA ASN A 253 17.53 -28.26 -12.70
C ASN A 253 17.24 -26.95 -11.95
N ALA A 254 18.17 -25.99 -12.00
CA ALA A 254 17.96 -24.65 -11.43
C ALA A 254 16.73 -23.94 -12.04
N SER A 255 16.50 -24.09 -13.35
CA SER A 255 15.30 -23.55 -14.01
C SER A 255 14.01 -24.21 -13.53
N VAL A 256 14.02 -25.51 -13.24
CA VAL A 256 12.86 -26.25 -12.69
C VAL A 256 12.57 -25.83 -11.25
N VAL A 257 13.60 -25.64 -10.42
CA VAL A 257 13.45 -25.10 -9.05
C VAL A 257 12.87 -23.69 -9.08
N LEU A 258 13.39 -22.79 -9.93
CA LEU A 258 12.88 -21.42 -10.09
C LEU A 258 11.45 -21.41 -10.64
N MET A 259 11.12 -22.30 -11.58
CA MET A 259 9.75 -22.52 -12.07
C MET A 259 8.82 -22.92 -10.91
N GLY A 260 9.24 -23.84 -10.04
CA GLY A 260 8.49 -24.24 -8.85
C GLY A 260 8.22 -23.08 -7.88
N VAL A 261 9.27 -22.34 -7.51
CA VAL A 261 9.18 -21.16 -6.64
C VAL A 261 8.28 -20.07 -7.24
N SER A 262 8.37 -19.83 -8.55
CA SER A 262 7.52 -18.83 -9.22
C SER A 262 6.03 -19.20 -9.19
N ARG A 263 5.69 -20.49 -9.32
CA ARG A 263 4.30 -20.98 -9.26
C ARG A 263 3.72 -20.85 -7.85
N ASP A 264 4.50 -21.20 -6.82
CA ASP A 264 4.12 -21.01 -5.42
C ASP A 264 3.93 -19.51 -5.11
N LEU A 265 4.85 -18.64 -5.55
CA LEU A 265 4.72 -17.19 -5.37
C LEU A 265 3.44 -16.63 -6.04
N VAL A 266 3.10 -17.08 -7.25
CA VAL A 266 1.84 -16.71 -7.93
C VAL A 266 0.62 -17.22 -7.17
N ALA A 267 0.63 -18.47 -6.67
CA ALA A 267 -0.47 -19.01 -5.88
C ALA A 267 -0.68 -18.24 -4.55
N ARG A 268 0.42 -17.88 -3.87
CA ARG A 268 0.39 -17.02 -2.68
C ARG A 268 -0.15 -15.63 -3.00
N HIS A 269 0.26 -15.03 -4.12
CA HIS A 269 -0.26 -13.72 -4.56
C HIS A 269 -1.77 -13.76 -4.83
N GLN A 270 -2.26 -14.78 -5.53
CA GLN A 270 -3.70 -15.00 -5.77
C GLN A 270 -4.48 -15.19 -4.46
N LEU A 271 -3.94 -15.93 -3.49
CA LEU A 271 -4.54 -16.11 -2.17
C LEU A 271 -4.60 -14.77 -1.39
N ILE A 272 -3.54 -13.96 -1.44
CA ILE A 272 -3.51 -12.63 -0.83
C ILE A 272 -4.54 -11.71 -1.49
N GLN A 273 -4.64 -11.72 -2.83
CA GLN A 273 -5.61 -10.93 -3.58
C GLN A 273 -7.06 -11.33 -3.24
N PHE A 274 -7.35 -12.63 -3.13
CA PHE A 274 -8.65 -13.13 -2.69
C PHE A 274 -8.99 -12.69 -1.26
N ASN A 275 -8.04 -12.81 -0.33
CA ASN A 275 -8.21 -12.38 1.05
C ASN A 275 -8.41 -10.86 1.18
N LEU A 276 -7.72 -10.06 0.35
CA LEU A 276 -7.89 -8.61 0.29
C LEU A 276 -9.29 -8.24 -0.23
N ASN A 277 -9.77 -8.88 -1.30
CA ASN A 277 -11.15 -8.68 -1.79
C ASN A 277 -12.19 -9.05 -0.72
N GLY A 278 -11.98 -10.15 0.01
CA GLY A 278 -12.83 -10.55 1.14
C GLY A 278 -12.76 -9.61 2.35
N PHE A 279 -11.64 -8.90 2.54
CA PHE A 279 -11.51 -7.82 3.52
C PHE A 279 -12.25 -6.56 3.06
N ASN A 280 -12.06 -6.12 1.82
CA ASN A 280 -12.69 -4.93 1.25
C ASN A 280 -14.22 -5.03 1.31
N HIS A 281 -14.81 -6.16 0.89
CA HIS A 281 -16.27 -6.38 1.04
C HIS A 281 -16.76 -6.33 2.49
N ARG A 282 -15.92 -6.72 3.46
CA ARG A 282 -16.23 -6.60 4.89
C ARG A 282 -16.12 -5.15 5.37
N GLU A 283 -15.11 -4.42 4.91
CA GLU A 283 -14.93 -3.00 5.17
C GLU A 283 -16.12 -2.19 4.63
N ASP A 284 -16.55 -2.42 3.39
CA ASP A 284 -17.75 -1.79 2.82
C ASP A 284 -19.01 -2.14 3.61
N GLY A 285 -19.12 -3.39 4.06
CA GLY A 285 -20.17 -3.82 5.00
C GLY A 285 -20.12 -3.15 6.38
N PHE A 286 -19.00 -2.54 6.78
CA PHE A 286 -18.89 -1.65 7.93
C PHE A 286 -19.08 -0.17 7.55
N ARG A 287 -18.62 0.27 6.37
CA ARG A 287 -18.78 1.60 5.79
C ARG A 287 -20.27 1.97 5.70
N LEU A 288 -21.09 1.07 5.15
CA LEU A 288 -22.55 1.21 5.07
C LEU A 288 -23.23 1.23 6.45
N LYS A 289 -22.70 0.49 7.44
CA LYS A 289 -23.22 0.53 8.82
C LYS A 289 -22.89 1.86 9.50
N LEU A 290 -21.67 2.37 9.31
CA LEU A 290 -21.24 3.66 9.82
C LEU A 290 -22.05 4.80 9.20
N GLU A 291 -22.26 4.78 7.88
CA GLU A 291 -23.09 5.74 7.17
C GLU A 291 -24.55 5.73 7.67
N ASN A 292 -25.12 4.55 7.93
CA ASN A 292 -26.44 4.42 8.54
C ASN A 292 -26.48 4.93 9.99
N CYS A 293 -25.41 4.74 10.78
CA CYS A 293 -25.29 5.34 12.11
C CYS A 293 -25.19 6.88 12.04
N ILE A 294 -24.48 7.43 11.07
CA ILE A 294 -24.39 8.89 10.84
C ILE A 294 -25.77 9.44 10.44
N LYS A 295 -26.48 8.81 9.50
CA LYS A 295 -27.86 9.17 9.14
C LYS A 295 -28.79 9.14 10.37
N LEU A 296 -28.70 8.10 11.19
CA LEU A 296 -29.48 8.01 12.43
C LEU A 296 -29.12 9.10 13.45
N LEU A 297 -27.84 9.44 13.59
CA LEU A 297 -27.37 10.53 14.45
C LEU A 297 -27.96 11.87 13.99
N ASN A 298 -27.82 12.22 12.70
CA ASN A 298 -28.38 13.44 12.13
C ASN A 298 -29.90 13.56 12.35
N THR A 299 -30.66 12.46 12.27
CA THR A 299 -32.12 12.48 12.58
C THR A 299 -32.43 12.70 14.06
N LYS A 300 -31.53 12.29 14.97
CA LYS A 300 -31.65 12.61 16.40
C LYS A 300 -31.27 14.04 16.68
N ASP A 301 -30.22 14.57 16.04
CA ASP A 301 -29.78 15.94 16.24
C ASP A 301 -30.82 16.95 15.76
N ALA A 302 -31.40 16.74 14.57
CA ALA A 302 -32.57 17.52 14.10
C ALA A 302 -33.80 17.39 15.02
N SER A 303 -33.94 16.27 15.75
CA SER A 303 -34.98 16.10 16.77
C SER A 303 -34.64 16.86 18.07
N ILE A 304 -33.35 16.96 18.43
CA ILE A 304 -32.85 17.73 19.57
C ILE A 304 -32.97 19.23 19.29
N GLU A 305 -32.61 19.71 18.10
CA GLU A 305 -32.84 21.10 17.68
C GLU A 305 -34.32 21.50 17.77
N LYS A 306 -35.23 20.62 17.32
CA LYS A 306 -36.67 20.81 17.41
C LYS A 306 -37.20 20.79 18.86
N LEU A 307 -36.54 20.06 19.76
CA LEU A 307 -36.84 20.13 21.20
C LEU A 307 -36.29 21.43 21.81
N ASN A 308 -35.07 21.84 21.44
CA ASN A 308 -34.45 23.08 21.90
C ASN A 308 -35.26 24.31 21.48
N SER A 309 -35.72 24.42 20.23
CA SER A 309 -36.57 25.53 19.79
C SER A 309 -37.90 25.58 20.54
N ARG A 310 -38.48 24.42 20.87
CA ARG A 310 -39.68 24.32 21.71
C ARG A 310 -39.41 24.67 23.18
N ILE A 311 -38.22 24.39 23.71
CA ILE A 311 -37.79 24.82 25.06
C ILE A 311 -37.63 26.34 25.08
N THR A 312 -36.97 26.94 24.09
CA THR A 312 -36.84 28.40 23.96
C THR A 312 -38.21 29.08 23.87
N GLN A 313 -39.15 28.54 23.09
CA GLN A 313 -40.52 29.02 23.06
C GLN A 313 -41.20 28.92 24.43
N LEU A 314 -41.11 27.77 25.12
CA LEU A 314 -41.70 27.60 26.46
C LEU A 314 -41.07 28.53 27.51
N VAL A 315 -39.80 28.93 27.36
CA VAL A 315 -39.16 29.94 28.20
C VAL A 315 -39.75 31.32 27.93
N ALA A 316 -39.96 31.70 26.66
CA ALA A 316 -40.64 32.94 26.30
C ALA A 316 -42.10 32.98 26.79
N ASP A 317 -42.87 31.91 26.56
CA ASP A 317 -44.24 31.75 27.03
C ASP A 317 -44.32 31.88 28.57
N ASN A 318 -43.37 31.27 29.29
CA ASN A 318 -43.31 31.32 30.75
C ASN A 318 -42.89 32.71 31.28
N LEU A 319 -42.02 33.44 30.57
CA LEU A 319 -41.73 34.84 30.85
C LEU A 319 -42.97 35.71 30.66
N GLU A 320 -43.73 35.54 29.57
CA GLU A 320 -44.99 36.25 29.36
C GLU A 320 -45.98 35.97 30.49
N VAL A 321 -46.19 34.69 30.83
CA VAL A 321 -47.03 34.24 31.97
C VAL A 321 -46.57 34.84 33.29
N SER A 322 -45.27 35.07 33.48
CA SER A 322 -44.75 35.79 34.66
C SER A 322 -45.19 37.26 34.66
N THR A 323 -45.02 37.99 33.55
CA THR A 323 -45.48 39.39 33.46
C THR A 323 -47.01 39.51 33.58
N LEU A 324 -47.76 38.53 33.06
CA LEU A 324 -49.21 38.47 33.19
C LEU A 324 -49.63 38.20 34.64
N ARG A 325 -48.88 37.38 35.39
CA ARG A 325 -49.09 37.14 36.83
C ARG A 325 -48.80 38.39 37.65
N GLU A 326 -47.77 39.16 37.32
CA GLU A 326 -47.49 40.45 37.97
C GLU A 326 -48.56 41.50 37.68
N LYS A 327 -48.99 41.62 36.41
CA LYS A 327 -50.13 42.46 36.01
C LYS A 327 -51.41 42.06 36.76
N LEU A 328 -51.73 40.77 36.82
CA LEU A 328 -52.88 40.23 37.55
C LEU A 328 -52.82 40.62 39.04
N LYS A 329 -51.67 40.42 39.69
CA LYS A 329 -51.47 40.80 41.10
C LYS A 329 -51.68 42.30 41.32
N SER A 330 -51.15 43.16 40.44
CA SER A 330 -51.34 44.62 40.53
C SER A 330 -52.80 45.04 40.30
N LEU A 331 -53.56 44.27 39.52
CA LEU A 331 -54.97 44.49 39.29
C LEU A 331 -55.82 44.00 40.48
N GLU A 332 -55.46 42.86 41.06
CA GLU A 332 -56.06 42.33 42.29
C GLU A 332 -55.84 43.27 43.48
N GLU A 333 -54.65 43.87 43.62
CA GLU A 333 -54.37 44.91 44.63
C GLU A 333 -55.25 46.15 44.43
N LYS A 334 -55.40 46.64 43.18
CA LYS A 334 -56.33 47.73 42.84
C LYS A 334 -57.80 47.37 43.09
N VAL A 335 -58.22 46.14 42.84
CA VAL A 335 -59.58 45.67 43.12
C VAL A 335 -59.82 45.69 44.63
N ASN A 336 -58.91 45.15 45.44
CA ASN A 336 -58.98 45.19 46.90
C ASN A 336 -59.00 46.62 47.47
N GLU A 337 -58.21 47.54 46.91
CA GLU A 337 -58.28 48.96 47.26
C GLU A 337 -59.64 49.56 46.89
N SER A 338 -60.15 49.29 45.69
CA SER A 338 -61.45 49.79 45.24
C SER A 338 -62.61 49.26 46.10
N GLU A 339 -62.55 48.00 46.55
CA GLU A 339 -63.55 47.41 47.44
C GLU A 339 -63.47 47.99 48.86
N SER A 340 -62.25 48.25 49.35
CA SER A 340 -62.02 48.98 50.62
C SER A 340 -62.61 50.40 50.56
N ASN A 341 -62.41 51.10 49.44
CA ASN A 341 -62.96 52.43 49.23
C ASN A 341 -64.49 52.41 49.01
N LEU A 342 -65.03 51.38 48.35
CA LEU A 342 -66.48 51.15 48.24
C LEU A 342 -67.12 50.88 49.61
N LYS A 343 -66.48 50.08 50.47
CA LYS A 343 -66.93 49.81 51.86
C LYS A 343 -66.95 51.09 52.69
N LYS A 344 -65.92 51.95 52.58
CA LYS A 344 -65.92 53.30 53.20
C LYS A 344 -67.10 54.13 52.67
N ALA A 345 -67.27 54.21 51.35
CA ALA A 345 -68.33 54.97 50.70
C ALA A 345 -69.73 54.51 51.16
N ASN A 346 -69.98 53.20 51.22
CA ASN A 346 -71.22 52.64 51.77
C ASN A 346 -71.42 53.04 53.23
N SER A 347 -70.41 52.91 54.10
CA SER A 347 -70.56 53.31 55.51
C SER A 347 -70.86 54.81 55.68
N THR A 348 -70.30 55.67 54.82
CA THR A 348 -70.66 57.10 54.80
C THR A 348 -72.06 57.34 54.23
N ASN A 349 -72.50 56.55 53.25
CA ASN A 349 -73.84 56.64 52.67
C ASN A 349 -74.92 56.15 53.65
N GLU A 350 -74.66 55.06 54.40
CA GLU A 350 -75.50 54.58 55.50
C GLU A 350 -75.64 55.66 56.60
N SER A 351 -74.53 56.30 57.00
CA SER A 351 -74.54 57.42 57.94
C SER A 351 -75.32 58.64 57.41
N ILE A 352 -75.20 58.96 56.11
CA ILE A 352 -75.99 60.01 55.47
C ILE A 352 -77.48 59.62 55.44
N GLN A 353 -77.81 58.37 55.13
CA GLN A 353 -79.19 57.88 55.04
C GLN A 353 -79.87 57.84 56.42
N GLU A 354 -79.15 57.49 57.49
CA GLU A 354 -79.67 57.59 58.86
C GLU A 354 -79.91 59.06 59.23
N ARG A 355 -78.98 59.97 58.92
CA ARG A 355 -79.18 61.41 59.14
C ARG A 355 -80.33 62.00 58.32
N VAL A 356 -80.58 61.47 57.11
CA VAL A 356 -81.77 61.82 56.32
C VAL A 356 -83.04 61.33 57.04
N ARG A 357 -83.05 60.11 57.58
CA ARG A 357 -84.18 59.58 58.37
C ARG A 357 -84.41 60.39 59.66
N GLU A 358 -83.36 60.82 60.34
CA GLU A 358 -83.44 61.76 61.47
C GLU A 358 -84.08 63.09 61.05
N MET A 359 -83.69 63.63 59.89
CA MET A 359 -84.30 64.85 59.33
C MET A 359 -85.76 64.65 58.91
N GLU A 360 -86.12 63.52 58.30
CA GLU A 360 -87.50 63.16 57.95
C GLU A 360 -88.39 63.06 59.21
N ASN A 361 -87.90 62.40 60.27
CA ASN A 361 -88.58 62.34 61.57
C ASN A 361 -88.74 63.73 62.21
N MET A 362 -87.73 64.61 62.11
CA MET A 362 -87.84 66.00 62.57
C MET A 362 -88.83 66.82 61.73
N ILE A 363 -88.90 66.59 60.41
CA ILE A 363 -89.86 67.27 59.51
C ILE A 363 -91.29 66.83 59.84
N GLU A 364 -91.55 65.54 60.03
CA GLU A 364 -92.88 65.05 60.40
C GLU A 364 -93.29 65.55 61.80
N SER A 365 -92.37 65.57 62.76
CA SER A 365 -92.58 66.21 64.07
C SER A 365 -92.87 67.71 63.94
N LEU A 366 -92.16 68.45 63.08
CA LEU A 366 -92.44 69.87 62.83
C LEU A 366 -93.80 70.09 62.15
N LYS A 367 -94.23 69.14 61.31
CA LYS A 367 -95.52 69.13 60.62
C LYS A 367 -96.69 68.83 61.57
N ASP A 368 -96.53 67.90 62.51
CA ASP A 368 -97.47 67.70 63.63
C ASP A 368 -97.56 68.97 64.51
N ASN A 369 -96.41 69.55 64.88
CA ASN A 369 -96.39 70.81 65.63
C ASN A 369 -97.09 71.94 64.85
N LEU A 370 -96.86 72.05 63.54
CA LEU A 370 -97.54 73.01 62.67
C LEU A 370 -99.04 72.77 62.65
N TYR A 371 -99.52 71.53 62.53
CA TYR A 371 -100.95 71.21 62.58
C TYR A 371 -101.60 71.56 63.94
N THR A 372 -100.88 71.37 65.07
CA THR A 372 -101.34 71.84 66.40
C THR A 372 -101.24 73.35 66.62
N ALA A 373 -100.45 74.05 65.80
CA ALA A 373 -100.38 75.51 65.77
C ALA A 373 -101.48 76.09 64.85
N GLU A 374 -101.76 75.43 63.73
CA GLU A 374 -102.80 75.74 62.74
C GLU A 374 -104.18 75.57 63.34
N THR A 375 -104.51 74.41 63.91
CA THR A 375 -105.77 74.20 64.66
C THR A 375 -105.92 75.14 65.86
N ARG A 376 -104.82 75.58 66.48
CA ARG A 376 -104.81 76.64 67.51
C ARG A 376 -105.04 78.04 66.90
N ALA A 377 -104.55 78.30 65.69
CA ALA A 377 -104.81 79.53 64.95
C ALA A 377 -106.28 79.58 64.48
N GLU A 378 -106.83 78.52 63.91
CA GLU A 378 -108.27 78.39 63.61
C GLU A 378 -109.14 78.62 64.87
N THR A 379 -108.73 78.05 66.01
CA THR A 379 -109.39 78.26 67.31
C THR A 379 -109.25 79.71 67.83
N ALA A 380 -108.24 80.45 67.37
CA ALA A 380 -108.09 81.88 67.66
C ALA A 380 -108.88 82.73 66.66
N GLU A 381 -108.86 82.42 65.36
CA GLU A 381 -109.63 83.08 64.31
C GLU A 381 -111.14 82.94 64.54
N GLY A 382 -111.62 81.77 64.96
CA GLY A 382 -113.02 81.59 65.37
C GLY A 382 -113.42 82.49 66.56
N LYS A 383 -112.48 82.82 67.46
CA LYS A 383 -112.70 83.80 68.54
C LYS A 383 -112.58 85.24 68.05
N VAL A 384 -111.71 85.52 67.06
CA VAL A 384 -111.63 86.83 66.41
C VAL A 384 -112.89 87.13 65.61
N ALA A 385 -113.47 86.15 64.92
CA ALA A 385 -114.78 86.28 64.26
C ALA A 385 -115.87 86.61 65.29
N GLN A 386 -115.95 85.83 66.39
CA GLN A 386 -116.91 86.05 67.47
C GLN A 386 -116.75 87.41 68.18
N LEU A 387 -115.53 87.97 68.20
CA LEU A 387 -115.26 89.34 68.66
C LEU A 387 -115.51 90.40 67.58
N SER A 388 -115.36 90.07 66.29
CA SER A 388 -115.62 90.95 65.16
C SER A 388 -117.12 91.24 65.02
N ASP A 389 -117.96 90.22 65.15
CA ASP A 389 -119.42 90.38 65.16
C ASP A 389 -119.85 91.32 66.31
N SER A 390 -119.25 91.18 67.49
CA SER A 390 -119.47 92.05 68.64
C SER A 390 -118.85 93.46 68.50
N ASN A 391 -117.87 93.65 67.63
CA ASN A 391 -117.24 94.96 67.37
C ASN A 391 -118.01 95.76 66.32
N ILE A 392 -118.67 95.10 65.36
CA ILE A 392 -119.48 95.76 64.33
C ILE A 392 -120.64 96.54 64.98
N GLU A 393 -121.31 95.97 65.98
CA GLU A 393 -122.39 96.64 66.73
C GLU A 393 -121.91 97.88 67.53
N LEU A 394 -120.61 97.98 67.82
CA LEU A 394 -119.99 99.14 68.50
C LEU A 394 -119.26 100.10 67.53
N THR A 395 -119.08 99.72 66.26
CA THR A 395 -118.33 100.53 65.27
C THR A 395 -119.17 101.68 64.72
N ASP A 396 -120.50 101.54 64.67
CA ASP A 396 -121.41 102.60 64.23
C ASP A 396 -121.52 103.79 65.22
N GLU A 397 -121.15 103.62 66.50
CA GLU A 397 -121.16 104.70 67.50
C GLU A 397 -119.81 105.42 67.70
N LEU A 398 -118.69 104.89 67.18
CA LEU A 398 -117.33 105.39 67.50
C LEU A 398 -116.58 106.08 66.32
N GLY A 399 -117.33 106.70 65.42
CA GLY A 399 -116.83 107.45 64.26
C GLY A 399 -116.08 108.78 64.55
N PHE A 400 -115.21 108.86 65.55
CA PHE A 400 -114.41 110.05 65.88
C PHE A 400 -112.91 109.77 66.14
N LEU A 401 -112.04 110.43 65.37
CA LEU A 401 -110.61 110.74 65.63
C LEU A 401 -109.50 109.65 65.45
N LYS A 402 -109.06 109.47 64.18
CA LYS A 402 -107.72 109.88 63.67
C LYS A 402 -106.40 109.34 64.31
N GLY A 403 -105.80 108.30 63.69
CA GLY A 403 -104.65 108.43 62.75
C GLY A 403 -103.16 108.24 63.18
N SER A 404 -102.35 107.66 62.26
CA SER A 404 -100.86 107.59 62.17
C SER A 404 -100.09 106.63 63.15
N HIS A 405 -98.88 106.09 62.89
CA HIS A 405 -97.89 106.17 61.78
C HIS A 405 -96.91 104.94 61.83
N GLU A 406 -96.23 104.56 60.73
CA GLU A 406 -95.18 103.49 60.68
C GLU A 406 -93.98 103.86 59.76
N SER A 407 -92.78 103.29 59.98
CA SER A 407 -91.64 103.40 59.03
C SER A 407 -90.49 102.38 59.26
N SER A 408 -89.87 101.83 58.20
CA SER A 408 -88.54 101.19 58.26
C SER A 408 -87.80 101.18 56.90
N SER A 409 -86.46 101.34 56.87
CA SER A 409 -85.65 101.27 55.63
C SER A 409 -84.11 101.26 55.87
N LYS A 410 -83.51 100.14 56.35
CA LYS A 410 -82.03 99.93 56.39
C LYS A 410 -81.60 98.45 56.28
N LYS A 411 -81.73 97.82 55.11
CA LYS A 411 -81.15 96.48 54.83
C LYS A 411 -80.42 96.31 53.48
N MET A 412 -80.68 97.17 52.48
CA MET A 412 -80.17 97.03 51.11
C MET A 412 -78.63 97.03 50.97
N THR A 413 -77.95 97.90 51.73
CA THR A 413 -76.57 98.32 51.44
C THR A 413 -75.47 97.39 51.93
N ILE A 414 -75.79 96.28 52.59
CA ILE A 414 -74.80 95.32 53.12
C ILE A 414 -74.51 94.20 52.11
N LEU A 415 -75.55 93.71 51.42
CA LEU A 415 -75.45 92.63 50.43
C LEU A 415 -74.62 93.00 49.19
N GLU A 416 -74.81 94.21 48.65
CA GLU A 416 -74.13 94.65 47.43
C GLU A 416 -72.60 94.67 47.57
N LYS A 417 -72.09 94.84 48.80
CA LYS A 417 -70.65 94.94 49.05
C LYS A 417 -69.94 93.58 49.11
N GLN A 418 -70.65 92.50 49.46
CA GLN A 418 -70.07 91.14 49.45
C GLN A 418 -69.97 90.57 48.04
N SER A 419 -70.88 90.94 47.13
CA SER A 419 -70.92 90.39 45.77
C SER A 419 -69.73 90.77 44.89
N ARG A 420 -69.05 91.90 45.15
CA ARG A 420 -67.89 92.36 44.34
C ARG A 420 -66.56 91.73 44.74
N GLU A 421 -66.44 91.20 45.96
CA GLU A 421 -65.21 90.58 46.45
C GLU A 421 -65.01 89.18 45.86
N LEU A 422 -66.07 88.38 45.79
CA LEU A 422 -66.04 87.02 45.25
C LEU A 422 -65.70 86.97 43.75
N GLU A 423 -66.17 87.96 42.98
CA GLU A 423 -65.87 88.11 41.55
C GLU A 423 -64.36 88.28 41.27
N LEU A 424 -63.66 89.07 42.10
CA LEU A 424 -62.22 89.29 41.98
C LEU A 424 -61.42 88.01 42.28
N GLN A 425 -61.84 87.25 43.29
CA GLN A 425 -61.19 85.99 43.65
C GLN A 425 -61.39 84.91 42.57
N LEU A 426 -62.56 84.88 41.94
CA LEU A 426 -62.87 83.98 40.82
C LEU A 426 -61.98 84.27 39.60
N GLN A 427 -61.77 85.54 39.23
CA GLN A 427 -60.91 85.87 38.09
C GLN A 427 -59.42 85.57 38.37
N TYR A 428 -58.93 85.76 39.60
CA TYR A 428 -57.57 85.39 39.96
C TYR A 428 -57.35 83.86 39.87
N ALA A 429 -58.31 83.08 40.38
CA ALA A 429 -58.28 81.62 40.27
C ALA A 429 -58.31 81.16 38.80
N LYS A 430 -59.15 81.78 37.95
CA LYS A 430 -59.20 81.47 36.52
C LYS A 430 -57.86 81.72 35.83
N ALA A 431 -57.27 82.92 35.99
CA ALA A 431 -55.99 83.27 35.38
C ALA A 431 -54.85 82.33 35.83
N SER A 432 -54.85 81.91 37.11
CA SER A 432 -53.89 80.93 37.61
C SER A 432 -54.08 79.53 37.03
N SER A 433 -55.32 79.12 36.74
CA SER A 433 -55.62 77.83 36.10
C SER A 433 -55.23 77.82 34.62
N GLU A 434 -55.49 78.92 33.93
CA GLU A 434 -55.21 79.10 32.50
C GLU A 434 -53.69 79.10 32.24
N ALA A 435 -52.91 79.80 33.07
CA ALA A 435 -51.44 79.75 33.04
C ALA A 435 -50.86 78.35 33.36
N GLY A 436 -51.53 77.56 34.23
CA GLY A 436 -51.14 76.17 34.51
C GLY A 436 -51.38 75.24 33.31
N GLN A 437 -52.51 75.40 32.62
CA GLN A 437 -52.82 74.64 31.41
C GLN A 437 -51.84 74.95 30.27
N GLU A 438 -51.47 76.23 30.09
CA GLU A 438 -50.46 76.66 29.12
C GLU A 438 -49.11 75.96 29.34
N GLN A 439 -48.66 75.89 30.61
CA GLN A 439 -47.43 75.17 30.97
C GLN A 439 -47.54 73.66 30.72
N GLN A 440 -48.68 73.04 31.02
CA GLN A 440 -48.89 71.61 30.79
C GLN A 440 -48.91 71.28 29.28
N ASN A 441 -49.54 72.12 28.46
CA ASN A 441 -49.52 71.97 27.00
C ASN A 441 -48.10 72.09 26.42
N MET A 442 -47.31 73.04 26.94
CA MET A 442 -45.91 73.24 26.55
C MET A 442 -45.04 72.01 26.90
N LEU A 443 -45.27 71.41 28.07
CA LEU A 443 -44.61 70.16 28.47
C LEU A 443 -45.00 68.97 27.58
N TYR A 444 -46.27 68.84 27.19
CA TYR A 444 -46.70 67.78 26.25
C TYR A 444 -46.04 67.91 24.88
N SER A 445 -45.89 69.12 24.34
CA SER A 445 -45.15 69.33 23.08
C SER A 445 -43.69 68.89 23.21
N ALA A 446 -43.01 69.29 24.29
CA ALA A 446 -41.61 68.92 24.52
C ALA A 446 -41.42 67.41 24.74
N ILE A 447 -42.39 66.72 25.36
CA ILE A 447 -42.39 65.26 25.49
C ILE A 447 -42.52 64.60 24.11
N TRP A 448 -43.46 65.06 23.27
CA TRP A 448 -43.68 64.51 21.92
C TRP A 448 -42.46 64.69 20.99
N ASP A 449 -41.78 65.84 21.07
CA ASP A 449 -40.52 66.07 20.37
C ASP A 449 -39.43 65.09 20.84
N MET A 450 -39.35 64.80 22.14
CA MET A 450 -38.40 63.82 22.70
C MET A 450 -38.76 62.37 22.34
N GLU A 451 -40.04 61.99 22.32
CA GLU A 451 -40.50 60.67 21.86
C GLU A 451 -40.13 60.44 20.38
N THR A 452 -40.34 61.45 19.53
CA THR A 452 -39.97 61.41 18.11
C THR A 452 -38.44 61.27 17.93
N LEU A 453 -37.65 61.99 18.73
CA LEU A 453 -36.19 61.85 18.74
C LEU A 453 -35.75 60.44 19.19
N ILE A 454 -36.39 59.88 20.21
CA ILE A 454 -36.11 58.54 20.73
C ILE A 454 -36.37 57.47 19.65
N ASP A 455 -37.45 57.59 18.89
CA ASP A 455 -37.77 56.63 17.81
C ASP A 455 -36.85 56.77 16.59
N GLU A 456 -36.46 58.00 16.20
CA GLU A 456 -35.38 58.20 15.23
C GLU A 456 -34.06 57.55 15.69
N LEU A 457 -33.71 57.69 16.98
CA LEU A 457 -32.48 57.11 17.54
C LEU A 457 -32.55 55.58 17.58
N LYS A 458 -33.68 54.97 17.95
CA LYS A 458 -33.90 53.51 17.85
C LYS A 458 -33.71 53.03 16.41
N GLN A 459 -34.28 53.72 15.43
CA GLN A 459 -34.15 53.34 14.02
C GLN A 459 -32.69 53.44 13.55
N LYS A 460 -31.97 54.50 13.94
CA LYS A 460 -30.54 54.68 13.63
C LYS A 460 -29.66 53.62 14.30
N VAL A 461 -29.98 53.21 15.53
CA VAL A 461 -29.32 52.09 16.23
C VAL A 461 -29.55 50.77 15.49
N SER A 462 -30.79 50.42 15.16
CA SER A 462 -31.09 49.18 14.42
C SER A 462 -30.41 49.14 13.03
N ILE A 463 -30.34 50.27 12.32
CA ILE A 463 -29.60 50.38 11.04
C ILE A 463 -28.08 50.25 11.24
N ALA A 464 -27.54 50.65 12.39
CA ALA A 464 -26.12 50.48 12.72
C ALA A 464 -25.81 49.04 13.17
N GLU A 465 -26.73 48.40 13.90
CA GLU A 465 -26.66 47.03 14.39
C GLU A 465 -26.65 46.03 13.21
N ILE A 466 -27.61 46.13 12.28
CA ILE A 466 -27.64 45.32 11.04
C ILE A 466 -26.38 45.53 10.18
N LYS A 467 -25.75 46.72 10.24
CA LYS A 467 -24.48 46.99 9.56
C LYS A 467 -23.26 46.41 10.28
N ALA A 468 -23.31 46.28 11.61
CA ALA A 468 -22.28 45.62 12.39
C ALA A 468 -22.36 44.10 12.20
N GLU A 469 -23.56 43.52 12.28
CA GLU A 469 -23.84 42.09 12.02
C GLU A 469 -23.35 41.67 10.61
N ASN A 470 -23.75 42.39 9.56
CA ASN A 470 -23.28 42.16 8.19
C ASN A 470 -21.75 42.37 8.02
N ALA A 471 -21.13 43.23 8.82
CA ALA A 471 -19.67 43.37 8.82
C ALA A 471 -18.98 42.20 9.56
N GLU A 472 -19.60 41.66 10.61
CA GLU A 472 -19.14 40.48 11.36
C GLU A 472 -19.25 39.22 10.49
N ASP A 473 -20.37 39.01 9.79
CA ASP A 473 -20.55 37.96 8.78
C ASP A 473 -19.45 38.01 7.69
N GLN A 474 -19.13 39.22 7.19
CA GLN A 474 -18.06 39.42 6.23
C GLN A 474 -16.67 39.13 6.83
N CYS A 475 -16.45 39.45 8.12
CA CYS A 475 -15.21 39.10 8.82
C CYS A 475 -15.08 37.59 9.05
N LEU A 476 -16.17 36.88 9.34
CA LEU A 476 -16.20 35.42 9.46
C LEU A 476 -15.89 34.76 8.10
N LEU A 477 -16.57 35.17 7.03
CA LEU A 477 -16.32 34.66 5.67
C LEU A 477 -14.87 34.92 5.19
N LEU A 478 -14.30 36.09 5.51
CA LEU A 478 -12.89 36.40 5.26
C LEU A 478 -11.94 35.57 6.14
N THR A 479 -12.34 35.20 7.35
CA THR A 479 -11.56 34.33 8.23
C THR A 479 -11.55 32.89 7.72
N ASP A 480 -12.70 32.35 7.32
CA ASP A 480 -12.82 31.00 6.77
C ASP A 480 -12.02 30.84 5.46
N THR A 481 -12.22 31.75 4.51
CA THR A 481 -11.47 31.75 3.24
C THR A 481 -9.96 31.98 3.43
N ASN A 482 -9.54 32.81 4.37
CA ASN A 482 -8.11 32.93 4.73
C ASN A 482 -7.58 31.64 5.39
N SER A 483 -8.39 30.90 6.15
CA SER A 483 -8.01 29.59 6.69
C SER A 483 -7.85 28.52 5.61
N GLU A 484 -8.65 28.59 4.54
CA GLU A 484 -8.59 27.70 3.38
C GLU A 484 -7.35 28.00 2.53
N LEU A 485 -7.12 29.28 2.21
CA LEU A 485 -5.89 29.73 1.54
C LEU A 485 -4.62 29.38 2.33
N THR A 486 -4.66 29.42 3.67
CA THR A 486 -3.51 29.01 4.51
C THR A 486 -3.22 27.51 4.35
N LYS A 487 -4.25 26.65 4.36
CA LYS A 487 -4.08 25.19 4.14
C LYS A 487 -3.50 24.90 2.75
N GLU A 488 -3.98 25.60 1.72
CA GLU A 488 -3.47 25.45 0.34
C GLU A 488 -2.01 25.91 0.23
N VAL A 489 -1.63 27.02 0.87
CA VAL A 489 -0.24 27.51 0.91
C VAL A 489 0.69 26.55 1.65
N ASP A 490 0.22 25.88 2.71
CA ASP A 490 1.01 24.87 3.43
C ASP A 490 1.08 23.53 2.64
N PHE A 491 0.03 23.15 1.91
CA PHE A 491 0.05 22.00 0.99
C PHE A 491 1.05 22.21 -0.16
N LEU A 492 0.95 23.35 -0.86
CA LEU A 492 1.87 23.71 -1.95
C LEU A 492 3.32 23.84 -1.47
N ARG A 493 3.54 24.28 -0.21
CA ARG A 493 4.89 24.27 0.39
C ARG A 493 5.41 22.85 0.56
N ALA A 494 4.62 21.92 1.10
CA ALA A 494 5.02 20.53 1.26
C ALA A 494 5.28 19.83 -0.09
N GLU A 495 4.51 20.15 -1.14
CA GLU A 495 4.79 19.67 -2.50
C GLU A 495 6.11 20.23 -3.05
N VAL A 496 6.36 21.53 -2.89
CA VAL A 496 7.63 22.18 -3.30
C VAL A 496 8.83 21.60 -2.52
N GLU A 497 8.71 21.37 -1.21
CA GLU A 497 9.75 20.72 -0.40
C GLU A 497 10.03 19.28 -0.88
N SER A 498 9.00 18.52 -1.26
CA SER A 498 9.15 17.19 -1.85
C SER A 498 9.80 17.21 -3.24
N LEU A 499 9.46 18.20 -4.07
CA LEU A 499 10.07 18.38 -5.40
C LEU A 499 11.53 18.86 -5.29
N GLU A 500 11.86 19.73 -4.35
CA GLU A 500 13.24 20.16 -4.07
C GLU A 500 14.09 19.00 -3.55
N ALA A 501 13.55 18.17 -2.65
CA ALA A 501 14.20 16.95 -2.18
C ALA A 501 14.52 15.99 -3.35
N SER A 502 13.52 15.66 -4.17
CA SER A 502 13.70 14.79 -5.34
C SER A 502 14.65 15.38 -6.39
N LEU A 503 14.62 16.70 -6.63
CA LEU A 503 15.56 17.40 -7.49
C LEU A 503 16.99 17.35 -6.92
N SER A 504 17.16 17.41 -5.60
CA SER A 504 18.48 17.28 -4.96
C SER A 504 19.06 15.88 -5.12
N GLU A 505 18.24 14.83 -4.95
CA GLU A 505 18.59 13.42 -5.15
C GLU A 505 18.97 13.14 -6.61
N ALA A 506 18.14 13.56 -7.56
CA ALA A 506 18.41 13.43 -9.00
C ALA A 506 19.69 14.17 -9.43
N ASN A 507 20.05 15.29 -8.77
CA ASN A 507 21.32 15.98 -9.02
C ASN A 507 22.52 15.25 -8.39
N LEU A 508 22.37 14.64 -7.21
CA LEU A 508 23.42 13.78 -6.62
C LEU A 508 23.70 12.58 -7.51
N ASP A 509 22.67 11.89 -8.00
CA ASP A 509 22.77 10.77 -8.93
C ASP A 509 23.40 11.19 -10.26
N LYS A 510 22.98 12.33 -10.83
CA LYS A 510 23.62 12.91 -12.02
C LYS A 510 25.10 13.19 -11.81
N VAL A 511 25.52 13.66 -10.63
CA VAL A 511 26.93 13.88 -10.27
C VAL A 511 27.68 12.55 -10.04
N ALA A 512 27.04 11.52 -9.48
CA ALA A 512 27.62 10.18 -9.34
C ALA A 512 27.84 9.53 -10.72
N ASN A 513 26.81 9.54 -11.58
CA ASN A 513 26.86 9.05 -12.95
C ASN A 513 27.91 9.80 -13.79
N ALA A 514 28.03 11.13 -13.65
CA ALA A 514 29.07 11.89 -14.32
C ALA A 514 30.50 11.48 -13.88
N LYS A 515 30.71 11.12 -12.61
CA LYS A 515 31.99 10.59 -12.12
C LYS A 515 32.29 9.20 -12.69
N ASP A 516 31.30 8.30 -12.69
CA ASP A 516 31.43 6.96 -13.28
C ASP A 516 31.73 7.02 -14.79
N ILE A 517 31.00 7.85 -15.54
CA ILE A 517 31.29 8.11 -16.96
C ILE A 517 32.70 8.66 -17.14
N GLY A 518 33.18 9.55 -16.25
CA GLY A 518 34.57 10.03 -16.25
C GLY A 518 35.60 8.90 -16.04
N ILE A 519 35.36 8.00 -15.10
CA ILE A 519 36.22 6.82 -14.83
C ILE A 519 36.24 5.87 -16.04
N LYS A 520 35.06 5.53 -16.58
CA LYS A 520 34.92 4.68 -17.78
C LYS A 520 35.56 5.31 -19.01
N THR A 521 35.38 6.61 -19.23
CA THR A 521 36.01 7.36 -20.32
C THR A 521 37.54 7.35 -20.20
N LYS A 522 38.08 7.49 -18.98
CA LYS A 522 39.52 7.37 -18.75
C LYS A 522 40.03 5.95 -19.07
N LEU A 523 39.34 4.90 -18.61
CA LEU A 523 39.70 3.51 -18.92
C LEU A 523 39.69 3.23 -20.43
N ILE A 524 38.70 3.78 -21.16
CA ILE A 524 38.64 3.71 -22.62
C ILE A 524 39.81 4.48 -23.27
N MET A 525 40.15 5.67 -22.77
CA MET A 525 41.31 6.42 -23.25
C MET A 525 42.63 5.67 -23.04
N ASP A 526 42.84 5.12 -21.84
CA ASP A 526 44.06 4.38 -21.48
C ASP A 526 44.20 3.09 -22.33
N THR A 527 43.10 2.36 -22.56
CA THR A 527 43.10 1.16 -23.43
C THR A 527 43.23 1.49 -24.93
N VAL A 528 42.62 2.58 -25.41
CA VAL A 528 42.83 3.08 -26.79
C VAL A 528 44.27 3.52 -27.00
N MET A 529 44.91 4.14 -26.00
CA MET A 529 46.32 4.53 -26.04
C MET A 529 47.26 3.31 -26.07
N GLN A 530 46.97 2.27 -25.29
CA GLN A 530 47.67 0.97 -25.39
C GLN A 530 47.47 0.31 -26.77
N LEU A 531 46.25 0.34 -27.31
CA LEU A 531 45.97 -0.19 -28.65
C LEU A 531 46.71 0.59 -29.74
N ALA A 532 46.90 1.91 -29.57
CA ALA A 532 47.63 2.76 -30.49
C ALA A 532 49.14 2.46 -30.48
N THR A 533 49.76 2.29 -29.32
CA THR A 533 51.18 1.91 -29.22
C THR A 533 51.44 0.50 -29.75
N GLU A 534 50.53 -0.45 -29.49
CA GLU A 534 50.61 -1.80 -30.06
C GLU A 534 50.40 -1.82 -31.58
N ARG A 535 49.45 -1.04 -32.12
CA ARG A 535 49.32 -0.83 -33.58
C ARG A 535 50.59 -0.24 -34.18
N GLU A 536 51.23 0.70 -33.51
CA GLU A 536 52.50 1.27 -33.97
C GLU A 536 53.64 0.24 -33.92
N ARG A 537 53.73 -0.56 -32.85
CA ARG A 537 54.70 -1.67 -32.68
C ARG A 537 54.54 -2.70 -33.80
N ILE A 538 53.32 -3.16 -34.06
CA ILE A 538 53.00 -4.09 -35.15
C ILE A 538 53.33 -3.47 -36.51
N THR A 539 53.01 -2.20 -36.73
CA THR A 539 53.33 -1.50 -38.00
C THR A 539 54.85 -1.34 -38.22
N LYS A 540 55.63 -1.14 -37.14
CA LYS A 540 57.10 -1.16 -37.18
C LYS A 540 57.64 -2.55 -37.51
N GLN A 541 57.11 -3.60 -36.90
CA GLN A 541 57.48 -5.00 -37.21
C GLN A 541 57.12 -5.39 -38.64
N LEU A 542 55.93 -5.01 -39.12
CA LEU A 542 55.47 -5.25 -40.50
C LEU A 542 56.37 -4.56 -41.52
N ARG A 543 56.76 -3.30 -41.28
CA ARG A 543 57.73 -2.58 -42.13
C ARG A 543 59.10 -3.28 -42.14
N SER A 544 59.58 -3.76 -40.99
CA SER A 544 60.85 -4.52 -40.93
C SER A 544 60.78 -5.83 -41.73
N GLN A 545 59.67 -6.57 -41.66
CA GLN A 545 59.49 -7.79 -42.46
C GLN A 545 59.29 -7.49 -43.94
N THR A 546 58.56 -6.42 -44.29
CA THR A 546 58.39 -5.98 -45.69
C THR A 546 59.74 -5.62 -46.31
N GLU A 547 60.61 -4.93 -45.57
CA GLU A 547 61.96 -4.58 -46.03
C GLU A 547 62.88 -5.81 -46.16
N LYS A 548 62.85 -6.74 -45.20
CA LYS A 548 63.54 -8.04 -45.33
C LYS A 548 63.05 -8.81 -46.55
N ASN A 549 61.74 -8.88 -46.77
CA ASN A 549 61.14 -9.52 -47.94
C ASN A 549 61.48 -8.80 -49.24
N ARG A 550 61.63 -7.46 -49.25
CA ARG A 550 62.15 -6.71 -50.40
C ARG A 550 63.59 -7.13 -50.72
N VAL A 551 64.47 -7.18 -49.73
CA VAL A 551 65.88 -7.61 -49.90
C VAL A 551 65.97 -9.08 -50.37
N LEU A 552 65.15 -9.98 -49.82
CA LEU A 552 65.05 -11.38 -50.26
C LEU A 552 64.50 -11.49 -51.69
N THR A 553 63.49 -10.68 -52.05
CA THR A 553 62.94 -10.64 -53.42
C THR A 553 63.97 -10.08 -54.41
N GLU A 554 64.76 -9.08 -54.03
CA GLU A 554 65.83 -8.55 -54.89
C GLU A 554 67.03 -9.50 -55.02
N THR A 555 67.38 -10.27 -53.99
CA THR A 555 68.41 -11.32 -54.12
C THR A 555 67.91 -12.47 -54.99
N LEU A 556 66.66 -12.90 -54.85
CA LEU A 556 66.01 -13.80 -55.82
C LEU A 556 66.00 -13.22 -57.24
N LYS A 557 65.73 -11.91 -57.42
CA LYS A 557 65.75 -11.25 -58.73
C LYS A 557 67.14 -11.15 -59.34
N ARG A 558 68.20 -10.97 -58.53
CA ARG A 558 69.60 -11.03 -58.98
C ARG A 558 69.99 -12.46 -59.37
N ASN A 559 69.57 -13.45 -58.59
CA ASN A 559 69.85 -14.87 -58.83
C ASN A 559 69.11 -15.43 -60.06
N THR A 560 67.93 -14.90 -60.41
CA THR A 560 67.16 -15.31 -61.59
C THR A 560 67.66 -14.73 -62.91
N THR A 561 68.78 -13.99 -62.92
CA THR A 561 69.46 -13.55 -64.16
C THR A 561 70.26 -14.67 -64.85
N PHE A 562 70.30 -15.89 -64.29
CA PHE A 562 71.06 -17.03 -64.82
C PHE A 562 70.26 -18.35 -64.88
N SER A 563 69.06 -18.33 -65.47
CA SER A 563 68.55 -19.49 -66.24
C SER A 563 67.36 -19.12 -67.12
N ASN A 564 67.34 -19.60 -68.37
CA ASN A 564 66.18 -19.55 -69.26
C ASN A 564 65.62 -20.97 -69.44
N GLN A 565 64.29 -21.13 -69.39
CA GLN A 565 63.51 -21.91 -70.37
C GLN A 565 62.01 -21.54 -70.23
N GLU A 566 61.24 -21.71 -71.31
CA GLU A 566 59.82 -21.37 -71.39
C GLU A 566 58.88 -22.52 -70.94
N MET A 567 57.66 -22.20 -70.51
CA MET A 567 56.43 -22.81 -71.06
C MET A 567 55.20 -21.89 -70.87
N LYS A 568 54.16 -22.08 -71.70
CA LYS A 568 52.89 -21.33 -71.75
C LYS A 568 51.72 -22.08 -71.06
N VAL A 569 50.50 -21.51 -71.18
CA VAL A 569 49.14 -22.03 -70.87
C VAL A 569 48.64 -21.58 -69.47
N ALA A 570 47.62 -20.72 -69.26
CA ALA A 570 46.27 -20.49 -69.84
C ALA A 570 45.21 -21.51 -69.31
N THR A 571 43.93 -21.23 -68.98
CA THR A 571 43.07 -20.02 -68.94
C THR A 571 41.82 -20.31 -68.07
N LEU A 572 41.02 -19.30 -67.65
CA LEU A 572 39.57 -19.41 -67.26
C LEU A 572 39.25 -20.23 -65.97
N SER A 573 38.08 -20.17 -65.29
CA SER A 573 36.88 -19.27 -65.24
C SER A 573 36.17 -19.44 -63.87
N GLU A 574 35.34 -18.45 -63.43
CA GLU A 574 34.24 -18.57 -62.44
C GLU A 574 34.56 -18.97 -60.96
N LYS A 575 33.74 -18.70 -59.93
CA LYS A 575 32.42 -18.03 -59.82
C LYS A 575 32.24 -17.27 -58.46
N LEU A 576 31.13 -16.51 -58.37
CA LEU A 576 30.56 -15.77 -57.21
C LEU A 576 30.06 -16.76 -56.09
N PRO A 577 29.65 -16.37 -54.85
CA PRO A 577 29.21 -15.02 -54.45
C PRO A 577 29.40 -14.50 -52.98
N GLN A 578 29.07 -13.20 -52.80
CA GLN A 578 28.64 -12.50 -51.54
C GLN A 578 29.68 -12.37 -50.39
N ASN A 579 29.63 -11.38 -49.49
CA ASN A 579 28.73 -10.23 -49.29
C ASN A 579 29.45 -9.06 -48.53
N LEU A 580 28.82 -7.87 -48.45
CA LEU A 580 29.21 -6.70 -47.60
C LEU A 580 30.56 -6.00 -47.93
N THR A 581 30.79 -4.69 -47.74
CA THR A 581 29.94 -3.58 -47.24
C THR A 581 30.18 -2.31 -48.09
N LYS A 582 29.21 -1.39 -48.17
CA LYS A 582 29.34 -0.10 -48.89
C LYS A 582 30.33 0.86 -48.21
N SER A 583 30.92 1.77 -49.00
CA SER A 583 31.55 3.02 -48.55
C SER A 583 31.19 4.15 -49.52
N SER A 584 30.95 5.35 -48.99
CA SER A 584 30.86 6.60 -49.77
C SER A 584 31.01 7.83 -48.86
N SER A 585 31.78 8.82 -49.31
CA SER A 585 31.65 10.23 -48.93
C SER A 585 30.39 10.84 -49.61
N GLU A 586 29.96 12.11 -49.45
CA GLU A 586 30.71 13.34 -49.15
C GLU A 586 29.79 14.54 -48.73
N CYS A 587 30.20 15.29 -47.69
CA CYS A 587 30.23 16.78 -47.61
C CYS A 587 28.99 17.73 -47.75
N ILE A 588 28.59 18.34 -46.61
CA ILE A 588 28.33 19.79 -46.33
C ILE A 588 27.26 20.61 -47.12
N LYS A 589 26.16 21.04 -46.44
CA LYS A 589 25.68 22.44 -46.12
C LYS A 589 24.28 22.41 -45.43
N VAL A 590 23.99 23.18 -44.35
CA VAL A 590 23.52 24.60 -44.22
C VAL A 590 22.14 24.84 -44.89
N GLU A 591 21.10 25.46 -44.29
CA GLU A 591 20.78 25.93 -42.91
C GLU A 591 19.28 26.35 -42.84
N GLU A 592 18.78 26.74 -41.64
CA GLU A 592 17.63 27.67 -41.39
C GLU A 592 16.14 27.17 -41.36
N ILE A 593 15.57 27.16 -40.14
CA ILE A 593 14.26 27.68 -39.65
C ILE A 593 12.97 27.61 -40.53
N GLU A 594 11.89 26.98 -40.02
CA GLU A 594 10.67 27.69 -39.53
C GLU A 594 9.77 26.81 -38.61
N VAL A 595 8.65 27.35 -38.13
CA VAL A 595 7.94 27.07 -36.85
C VAL A 595 6.48 26.61 -37.11
N VAL A 596 5.74 26.25 -36.03
CA VAL A 596 4.26 26.35 -35.85
C VAL A 596 3.42 25.04 -35.82
N ASN A 597 2.83 24.82 -34.63
CA ASN A 597 1.56 24.15 -34.25
C ASN A 597 1.31 22.62 -34.29
N ASP A 598 0.60 22.24 -33.21
CA ASP A 598 -0.25 21.05 -32.94
C ASP A 598 -1.69 21.31 -33.47
N PRO A 599 -2.54 20.30 -33.79
CA PRO A 599 -3.45 19.76 -32.75
C PRO A 599 -3.92 18.29 -32.89
N GLU A 600 -4.39 17.74 -31.76
CA GLU A 600 -5.51 16.78 -31.52
C GLU A 600 -5.70 15.49 -32.36
N PRO A 601 -5.97 14.33 -31.71
CA PRO A 601 -6.49 13.11 -32.35
C PRO A 601 -8.00 12.89 -32.13
N GLU A 602 -8.76 12.66 -33.21
CA GLU A 602 -10.17 12.24 -33.16
C GLU A 602 -10.39 10.72 -33.02
N SER A 603 -11.63 10.36 -32.71
CA SER A 603 -12.22 9.04 -32.44
C SER A 603 -12.00 7.91 -33.45
N SER A 604 -12.24 6.66 -33.00
CA SER A 604 -12.95 5.65 -33.81
C SER A 604 -13.80 4.71 -32.94
N VAL A 605 -14.85 4.11 -33.52
CA VAL A 605 -15.92 3.34 -32.84
C VAL A 605 -16.35 2.13 -33.68
N THR A 606 -16.58 0.98 -33.02
CA THR A 606 -17.53 -0.11 -33.38
C THR A 606 -17.77 -0.95 -32.11
N ASP A 607 -18.97 -1.32 -31.65
CA ASP A 607 -20.11 -2.03 -32.30
C ASP A 607 -19.79 -3.50 -32.64
N SER A 608 -20.68 -4.51 -32.46
CA SER A 608 -22.08 -4.62 -31.95
C SER A 608 -22.38 -6.16 -31.76
N ASP A 609 -23.48 -6.74 -31.25
CA ASP A 609 -24.81 -6.38 -30.71
C ASP A 609 -25.39 -7.63 -29.94
N SER A 610 -26.63 -7.57 -29.41
CA SER A 610 -27.61 -8.64 -29.12
C SER A 610 -27.65 -9.29 -27.71
N SER A 611 -28.83 -9.52 -27.08
CA SER A 611 -30.21 -9.04 -27.35
C SER A 611 -31.23 -9.40 -26.23
N VAL A 612 -32.15 -8.47 -25.89
CA VAL A 612 -33.62 -8.67 -25.61
C VAL A 612 -34.03 -9.55 -24.38
N ASP A 613 -35.13 -9.38 -23.64
CA ASP A 613 -36.30 -8.44 -23.59
C ASP A 613 -36.19 -7.47 -22.37
N GLU A 614 -37.14 -6.61 -21.97
CA GLU A 614 -38.11 -5.62 -22.54
C GLU A 614 -39.02 -5.19 -21.32
N ILE A 615 -39.75 -4.05 -21.40
CA ILE A 615 -40.71 -3.48 -20.41
C ILE A 615 -40.04 -2.76 -19.20
N GLU A 616 -40.38 -1.52 -18.79
CA GLU A 616 -41.20 -0.40 -19.34
C GLU A 616 -40.88 0.93 -18.57
N VAL A 617 -41.23 2.10 -19.14
CA VAL A 617 -41.79 3.34 -18.49
C VAL A 617 -40.99 4.03 -17.33
N GLU A 618 -40.72 5.35 -17.27
CA GLU A 618 -41.22 6.56 -17.97
C GLU A 618 -40.19 7.74 -17.99
N GLU A 619 -40.45 8.77 -18.80
CA GLU A 619 -39.83 10.14 -18.83
C GLU A 619 -40.97 11.16 -19.13
N PRO A 620 -40.87 12.53 -19.07
CA PRO A 620 -39.68 13.40 -18.89
C PRO A 620 -39.85 14.64 -17.94
N GLU A 621 -38.75 15.20 -17.42
CA GLU A 621 -38.74 16.35 -16.47
C GLU A 621 -38.00 17.62 -17.00
N SER A 622 -38.49 18.23 -18.09
CA SER A 622 -37.93 19.48 -18.65
C SER A 622 -38.89 20.69 -18.68
N LYS A 623 -40.20 20.49 -18.52
CA LYS A 623 -41.22 21.56 -18.58
C LYS A 623 -41.50 22.23 -17.23
N THR A 624 -41.28 21.55 -16.12
CA THR A 624 -41.62 22.01 -14.75
C THR A 624 -40.82 23.24 -14.31
N LYS A 625 -39.50 23.25 -14.55
CA LYS A 625 -38.59 24.35 -14.16
C LYS A 625 -39.01 25.71 -14.72
N ARG A 626 -39.47 25.77 -15.98
CA ARG A 626 -39.92 27.04 -16.62
C ARG A 626 -41.23 27.57 -16.01
N MET A 627 -42.12 26.67 -15.56
CA MET A 627 -43.37 27.07 -14.90
C MET A 627 -43.14 27.59 -13.47
N LEU A 628 -42.16 27.03 -12.75
CA LEU A 628 -41.73 27.50 -11.43
C LEU A 628 -41.18 28.93 -11.48
N VAL A 629 -40.30 29.24 -12.44
CA VAL A 629 -39.76 30.61 -12.61
C VAL A 629 -40.87 31.63 -12.91
N ILE A 630 -41.83 31.27 -13.78
CA ILE A 630 -42.98 32.15 -14.07
C ILE A 630 -43.85 32.36 -12.82
N ARG A 631 -44.08 31.33 -11.99
CA ARG A 631 -44.78 31.49 -10.70
C ARG A 631 -44.04 32.42 -9.74
N ALA A 632 -42.72 32.28 -9.60
CA ALA A 632 -41.91 33.14 -8.74
C ALA A 632 -42.01 34.62 -9.15
N ILE A 633 -41.89 34.91 -10.46
CA ILE A 633 -42.07 36.26 -11.02
C ILE A 633 -43.47 36.80 -10.75
N PHE A 634 -44.52 35.97 -10.90
CA PHE A 634 -45.90 36.38 -10.64
C PHE A 634 -46.16 36.72 -9.16
N VAL A 635 -45.63 35.93 -8.23
CA VAL A 635 -45.71 36.21 -6.78
C VAL A 635 -44.99 37.52 -6.44
N LEU A 636 -43.81 37.76 -7.00
CA LEU A 636 -43.05 38.99 -6.76
C LEU A 636 -43.78 40.22 -7.32
N LEU A 637 -44.39 40.12 -8.51
CA LEU A 637 -45.25 41.17 -9.08
C LEU A 637 -46.48 41.46 -8.22
N ILE A 638 -47.14 40.44 -7.66
CA ILE A 638 -48.28 40.61 -6.76
C ILE A 638 -47.84 41.28 -5.44
N SER A 639 -46.69 40.90 -4.87
CA SER A 639 -46.16 41.56 -3.66
C SER A 639 -45.81 43.03 -3.90
N VAL A 640 -45.22 43.37 -5.06
CA VAL A 640 -44.94 44.77 -5.42
C VAL A 640 -46.23 45.56 -5.62
N LEU A 641 -47.25 45.00 -6.29
CA LEU A 641 -48.56 45.63 -6.43
C LEU A 641 -49.26 45.81 -5.08
N ALA A 642 -49.19 44.82 -4.18
CA ALA A 642 -49.73 44.91 -2.83
C ALA A 642 -49.05 46.03 -2.03
N ALA A 643 -47.72 46.15 -2.09
CA ALA A 643 -46.99 47.26 -1.47
C ALA A 643 -47.41 48.62 -2.05
N PHE A 644 -47.65 48.71 -3.36
CA PHE A 644 -48.10 49.93 -4.04
C PHE A 644 -49.54 50.34 -3.66
N PHE A 645 -50.41 49.36 -3.38
CA PHE A 645 -51.75 49.64 -2.82
C PHE A 645 -51.71 50.03 -1.34
N VAL A 646 -50.82 49.43 -0.54
CA VAL A 646 -50.66 49.76 0.89
C VAL A 646 -50.05 51.15 1.11
N SER A 647 -49.21 51.63 0.19
CA SER A 647 -48.69 53.01 0.23
C SER A 647 -49.72 54.08 -0.16
N TRP A 648 -50.88 53.71 -0.70
CA TRP A 648 -51.90 54.65 -1.19
C TRP A 648 -52.91 55.04 -0.10
N LYS A 649 -52.49 55.87 0.87
CA LYS A 649 -53.44 56.61 1.72
C LYS A 649 -53.98 57.85 0.97
N PRO A 650 -55.29 58.18 1.07
CA PRO A 650 -55.86 59.33 0.40
C PRO A 650 -55.43 60.64 1.06
N VAL A 651 -55.08 61.63 0.24
CA VAL A 651 -55.01 63.04 0.65
C VAL A 651 -56.44 63.52 0.93
N GLY A 652 -56.60 64.34 1.99
CA GLY A 652 -57.90 64.63 2.59
C GLY A 652 -58.86 65.45 1.73
N PHE A 653 -60.14 65.40 2.11
CA PHE A 653 -61.15 66.37 1.72
C PHE A 653 -61.38 67.35 2.87
N ASP A 654 -61.32 68.64 2.58
CA ASP A 654 -61.57 69.73 3.53
C ASP A 654 -63.03 70.18 3.44
N VAL A 655 -63.74 70.23 4.57
CA VAL A 655 -65.11 70.76 4.68
C VAL A 655 -65.25 71.49 6.01
N THR A 656 -65.71 72.74 5.94
CA THR A 656 -65.79 73.69 7.04
C THR A 656 -67.21 73.82 7.62
N VAL A 657 -67.36 74.71 8.60
CA VAL A 657 -68.62 75.16 9.26
C VAL A 657 -69.10 74.28 10.41
N GLY A 658 -69.07 74.84 11.62
CA GLY A 658 -69.49 74.24 12.90
C GLY A 658 -69.02 75.08 14.08
#